data_AF-A0A9E1URZ8-F1
#
_entry.id   AF-A0A9E1URZ8-F1
#
_cell.length_a   1.000
_cell.length_b   1.000
_cell.length_c   1.000
_cell.angle_alpha   90.00
_cell.angle_beta   90.00
_cell.angle_gamma   90.00
#
_symmetry.space_group_name_H-M   'P 1'
#
loop_
_entity.id
_entity.type
_entity.pdbx_description
1 polymer ?
#
loop_
_entity_poly.entity_id
_entity_poly.type
_entity_poly.pdbx_seq_one_letter_code
_entity_poly.pdbx_strand_id
1 'polypeptide(L)'
;MHHSKGKLATLAAVAALSIGTVAEGQPGVNVALGKPYTMSAKPNYSLTADAGDAVQLTDGKYADAVGKSLWTQKATVGWSSMKFKPLAITLDLGQVEPIDGVSFSTGARQFSGIWWPIAISVRVSENGKDYYDVGNLVRLSRAALPDTASVRKHRFMATGLATKGRWVTLVVQASLMAICDEIEVYRGGQADLATPYAGKPIPVGSLSRADYLTREGCARRFQLDLSTASRQLDAAALDPASRAKLRVVEKALRDEIIGTRFPASAKGFRAALPYNDLHRRILALNAHALQAWGLRGLVVWKSDRYAPLAWYDAPERLQSPTPTIATMRNEHRADVINLTNATHEAMTVSFRIADLPGGINPSWLSPHQVEMVDTREGVVYATALVGLAAKDGTYRTSIPAGATRQLWLASHVRNVAPGDYTGRIELTASSGAKVVPMALNVHPQTMPEQLDTAAGVFDYANGKNYLVTETNLQACLADLRSHHVNAPWGAAWAVLFPSRDLFDDQGNLTKAPDFAAFDAWIAAWPNARRYGVYLATSPTSKFGGRFGRGTVEFSKALTQWAAAWQTHNRELGLEPGRVILHLVDEVHTRAQLEASIQWCQAFKAAAPDMAVFNDPLLANISGRDWPLFQKLLEHTDVLCPQPTQYLRASPERKAAIQRFASAPDKEFWFYMCSGPARKMDPAYYRLQPQYGFT
;
A
#
# COMPACT_ATOMS: atom_id res chain seq x y z
N MET A 1 42.59 -65.76 -23.01
CA MET A 1 43.19 -66.33 -24.24
C MET A 1 42.13 -66.34 -25.33
N HIS A 2 42.44 -65.77 -26.50
CA HIS A 2 41.90 -65.98 -27.87
C HIS A 2 40.38 -66.26 -28.05
N HIS A 3 39.62 -65.68 -28.98
CA HIS A 3 39.91 -65.07 -30.28
C HIS A 3 38.71 -64.24 -30.76
N SER A 4 39.00 -63.27 -31.62
CA SER A 4 38.09 -62.47 -32.44
C SER A 4 37.28 -63.28 -33.45
N LYS A 5 36.09 -62.78 -33.85
CA LYS A 5 35.80 -62.24 -35.20
C LYS A 5 34.29 -61.97 -35.35
N GLY A 6 33.95 -60.74 -35.74
CA GLY A 6 32.58 -60.34 -36.02
C GLY A 6 32.13 -60.63 -37.45
N LYS A 7 30.87 -60.29 -37.73
CA LYS A 7 30.34 -59.78 -39.00
C LYS A 7 28.98 -59.07 -38.77
N LEU A 8 28.87 -57.89 -39.39
CA LEU A 8 27.66 -57.08 -39.67
C LEU A 8 26.56 -57.92 -40.39
N ALA A 9 25.28 -57.58 -40.55
CA ALA A 9 24.40 -56.39 -40.44
C ALA A 9 22.96 -56.94 -40.12
N THR A 10 21.92 -56.22 -39.69
CA THR A 10 21.20 -55.12 -40.38
C THR A 10 20.13 -54.55 -39.44
N LEU A 11 19.88 -53.23 -39.55
CA LEU A 11 18.83 -52.46 -38.90
C LEU A 11 17.40 -53.02 -39.11
N ALA A 12 16.58 -52.94 -38.07
CA ALA A 12 15.15 -52.67 -38.19
C ALA A 12 14.76 -51.62 -37.14
N ALA A 13 14.33 -50.45 -37.61
CA ALA A 13 13.79 -49.38 -36.78
C ALA A 13 12.35 -49.68 -36.39
N VAL A 14 12.03 -49.66 -35.10
CA VAL A 14 10.67 -49.60 -34.59
C VAL A 14 10.50 -48.25 -33.91
N ALA A 15 9.65 -47.40 -34.49
CA ALA A 15 9.20 -46.16 -33.90
C ALA A 15 8.24 -46.47 -32.74
N ALA A 16 8.64 -46.14 -31.50
CA ALA A 16 7.76 -46.20 -30.34
C ALA A 16 7.03 -44.86 -30.21
N LEU A 17 5.72 -44.84 -30.48
CA LEU A 17 4.83 -43.77 -30.03
C LEU A 17 4.69 -43.85 -28.51
N SER A 18 5.25 -42.88 -27.81
CA SER A 18 5.03 -42.67 -26.38
C SER A 18 3.66 -42.02 -26.15
N ILE A 19 2.67 -42.84 -25.81
CA ILE A 19 1.39 -42.38 -25.27
C ILE A 19 1.66 -41.91 -23.84
N GLY A 20 1.64 -40.59 -23.61
CA GLY A 20 1.80 -39.99 -22.29
C GLY A 20 0.64 -40.38 -21.38
N THR A 21 0.94 -41.08 -20.28
CA THR A 21 -0.02 -41.41 -19.22
C THR A 21 -0.40 -40.16 -18.42
N VAL A 22 -1.69 -40.00 -18.12
CA VAL A 22 -2.21 -38.94 -17.23
C VAL A 22 -1.82 -39.28 -15.79
N ALA A 23 -1.13 -38.37 -15.10
CA ALA A 23 -0.81 -38.54 -13.68
C ALA A 23 -2.04 -38.25 -12.80
N GLU A 24 -2.14 -38.91 -11.65
CA GLU A 24 -3.26 -38.78 -10.71
C GLU A 24 -3.43 -37.31 -10.26
N GLY A 25 -4.63 -36.74 -10.46
CA GLY A 25 -4.94 -35.35 -10.13
C GLY A 25 -4.60 -34.29 -11.20
N GLN A 26 -4.17 -34.70 -12.40
CA GLN A 26 -4.09 -33.80 -13.56
C GLN A 26 -5.39 -33.86 -14.40
N PRO A 27 -5.91 -32.71 -14.87
CA PRO A 27 -7.12 -32.67 -15.70
C PRO A 27 -6.92 -33.22 -17.12
N GLY A 28 -5.67 -33.43 -17.57
CA GLY A 28 -5.34 -33.93 -18.90
C GLY A 28 -3.84 -34.12 -19.11
N VAL A 29 -3.42 -34.44 -20.34
CA VAL A 29 -2.00 -34.63 -20.70
C VAL A 29 -1.25 -33.29 -20.66
N ASN A 30 -0.19 -33.20 -19.84
CA ASN A 30 0.69 -32.04 -19.80
C ASN A 30 1.62 -31.99 -21.02
N VAL A 31 1.35 -31.11 -21.99
CA VAL A 31 2.18 -30.93 -23.19
C VAL A 31 3.38 -30.02 -22.97
N ALA A 32 3.46 -29.34 -21.82
CA ALA A 32 4.61 -28.55 -21.42
C ALA A 32 5.72 -29.40 -20.76
N LEU A 33 5.47 -30.67 -20.43
CA LEU A 33 6.43 -31.51 -19.72
C LEU A 33 7.77 -31.60 -20.47
N GLY A 34 8.85 -31.16 -19.81
CA GLY A 34 10.22 -31.12 -20.33
C GLY A 34 10.46 -30.11 -21.45
N LYS A 35 9.52 -29.20 -21.71
CA LYS A 35 9.62 -28.21 -22.79
C LYS A 35 10.46 -27.00 -22.37
N PRO A 36 11.25 -26.41 -23.29
CA PRO A 36 12.05 -25.25 -22.98
C PRO A 36 11.16 -24.02 -22.73
N TYR A 37 11.67 -23.11 -21.90
CA TYR A 37 11.06 -21.81 -21.66
C TYR A 37 12.08 -20.68 -21.60
N THR A 38 11.58 -19.46 -21.76
CA THR A 38 12.36 -18.22 -21.60
C THR A 38 11.70 -17.33 -20.55
N MET A 39 12.51 -16.48 -19.91
CA MET A 39 12.08 -15.59 -18.84
C MET A 39 12.50 -14.15 -19.15
N SER A 40 11.59 -13.19 -18.99
CA SER A 40 11.91 -11.77 -19.22
C SER A 40 12.90 -11.19 -18.21
N ALA A 41 13.09 -11.86 -17.07
CA ALA A 41 14.08 -11.54 -16.06
C ALA A 41 14.73 -12.82 -15.54
N LYS A 42 16.06 -12.79 -15.37
CA LYS A 42 16.78 -13.89 -14.71
C LYS A 42 16.31 -14.04 -13.26
N PRO A 43 16.11 -15.27 -12.76
CA PRO A 43 15.93 -15.52 -11.34
C PRO A 43 17.09 -14.91 -10.53
N ASN A 44 16.76 -14.27 -9.41
CA ASN A 44 17.75 -13.50 -8.64
C ASN A 44 17.53 -13.64 -7.13
N TYR A 45 16.59 -14.49 -6.69
CA TYR A 45 16.35 -14.67 -5.27
C TYR A 45 17.31 -15.72 -4.70
N SER A 46 18.24 -15.28 -3.84
CA SER A 46 19.42 -16.05 -3.43
C SER A 46 19.12 -17.43 -2.83
N LEU A 47 18.00 -17.60 -2.14
CA LEU A 47 17.64 -18.88 -1.50
C LEU A 47 17.23 -19.94 -2.52
N THR A 48 16.67 -19.54 -3.65
CA THR A 48 16.13 -20.44 -4.67
C THR A 48 17.01 -20.50 -5.90
N ALA A 49 17.53 -19.36 -6.38
CA ALA A 49 18.25 -19.25 -7.64
C ALA A 49 19.43 -20.23 -7.73
N ASP A 50 19.47 -21.00 -8.82
CA ASP A 50 20.51 -21.98 -9.14
C ASP A 50 20.54 -22.33 -10.65
N ALA A 51 21.38 -23.29 -11.04
CA ALA A 51 21.51 -23.69 -12.45
C ALA A 51 20.29 -24.47 -12.99
N GLY A 52 19.48 -25.07 -12.11
CA GLY A 52 18.26 -25.83 -12.44
C GLY A 52 17.09 -24.94 -12.83
N ASP A 53 17.13 -23.65 -12.50
CA ASP A 53 16.11 -22.64 -12.85
C ASP A 53 15.76 -22.61 -14.36
N ALA A 54 16.60 -23.16 -15.24
CA ALA A 54 16.39 -23.23 -16.68
C ALA A 54 15.43 -24.35 -17.13
N VAL A 55 15.12 -25.33 -16.26
CA VAL A 55 14.29 -26.50 -16.61
C VAL A 55 13.19 -26.82 -15.59
N GLN A 56 13.35 -26.37 -14.33
CA GLN A 56 12.48 -26.75 -13.22
C GLN A 56 11.00 -26.43 -13.41
N LEU A 57 10.63 -25.34 -14.11
CA LEU A 57 9.22 -24.92 -14.22
C LEU A 57 8.33 -25.84 -15.07
N THR A 58 8.90 -26.87 -15.68
CA THR A 58 8.21 -27.78 -16.59
C THR A 58 8.65 -29.22 -16.39
N ASP A 59 9.33 -29.53 -15.28
CA ASP A 59 9.94 -30.84 -15.06
C ASP A 59 8.97 -31.88 -14.47
N GLY A 60 7.72 -31.46 -14.19
CA GLY A 60 6.67 -32.31 -13.62
C GLY A 60 6.77 -32.47 -12.10
N LYS A 61 7.71 -31.78 -11.43
CA LYS A 61 7.95 -31.93 -9.99
C LYS A 61 7.45 -30.73 -9.22
N TYR A 62 6.83 -31.01 -8.09
CA TYR A 62 6.34 -30.01 -7.16
C TYR A 62 7.25 -29.92 -5.95
N ALA A 63 7.52 -28.71 -5.49
CA ALA A 63 8.23 -28.50 -4.23
C ALA A 63 7.41 -29.05 -3.04
N ASP A 64 8.08 -29.75 -2.12
CA ASP A 64 7.47 -30.30 -0.91
C ASP A 64 7.22 -29.19 0.10
N ALA A 65 5.96 -28.78 0.22
CA ALA A 65 5.57 -27.66 1.09
C ALA A 65 5.14 -28.09 2.50
N VAL A 66 5.31 -29.37 2.90
CA VAL A 66 4.92 -29.81 4.25
C VAL A 66 5.85 -29.16 5.29
N GLY A 67 5.32 -28.17 6.01
CA GLY A 67 6.04 -27.44 7.07
C GLY A 67 7.08 -26.40 6.60
N LYS A 68 7.39 -26.33 5.30
CA LYS A 68 8.40 -25.40 4.72
C LYS A 68 7.78 -24.39 3.76
N SER A 69 8.47 -23.27 3.54
CA SER A 69 8.01 -22.23 2.61
C SER A 69 8.56 -22.50 1.20
N LEU A 70 7.80 -22.26 0.13
CA LEU A 70 8.28 -22.50 -1.24
C LEU A 70 9.56 -21.72 -1.56
N TRP A 71 9.62 -20.46 -1.12
CA TRP A 71 10.77 -19.57 -1.35
C TRP A 71 12.03 -19.96 -0.57
N THR A 72 12.05 -21.06 0.17
CA THR A 72 13.28 -21.57 0.79
C THR A 72 13.78 -22.86 0.12
N GLN A 73 13.18 -23.27 -1.01
CA GLN A 73 13.44 -24.55 -1.64
C GLN A 73 14.09 -24.38 -3.01
N LYS A 74 15.14 -25.16 -3.27
CA LYS A 74 15.83 -25.19 -4.57
C LYS A 74 15.00 -25.80 -5.70
N ALA A 75 13.95 -26.56 -5.39
CA ALA A 75 12.97 -27.05 -6.36
C ALA A 75 11.95 -25.98 -6.80
N THR A 76 12.26 -24.69 -6.59
CA THR A 76 11.38 -23.57 -6.87
C THR A 76 12.21 -22.49 -7.54
N VAL A 77 11.67 -21.81 -8.54
CA VAL A 77 12.31 -20.66 -9.17
C VAL A 77 11.78 -19.37 -8.52
N GLY A 78 12.70 -18.46 -8.18
CA GLY A 78 12.37 -17.26 -7.40
C GLY A 78 12.96 -15.96 -7.94
N TRP A 79 12.12 -14.94 -7.96
CA TRP A 79 12.48 -13.57 -8.34
C TRP A 79 12.15 -12.61 -7.22
N SER A 80 13.14 -11.80 -6.85
CA SER A 80 13.09 -10.74 -5.86
C SER A 80 13.19 -9.36 -6.52
N SER A 81 12.87 -8.31 -5.77
CA SER A 81 12.80 -6.94 -6.29
C SER A 81 11.86 -6.82 -7.50
N MET A 82 10.81 -7.65 -7.52
CA MET A 82 9.78 -7.67 -8.56
C MET A 82 8.83 -6.49 -8.45
N LYS A 83 9.17 -5.48 -7.62
CA LYS A 83 8.45 -4.22 -7.48
C LYS A 83 8.19 -3.66 -8.86
N PHE A 84 6.98 -3.93 -9.34
CA PHE A 84 6.37 -3.29 -10.50
C PHE A 84 6.88 -3.71 -11.87
N LYS A 85 7.59 -4.84 -11.97
CA LYS A 85 7.99 -5.42 -13.24
C LYS A 85 7.17 -6.68 -13.52
N PRO A 86 6.41 -6.76 -14.62
CA PRO A 86 5.76 -8.02 -15.00
C PRO A 86 6.84 -9.05 -15.36
N LEU A 87 6.70 -10.28 -14.85
CA LEU A 87 7.53 -11.42 -15.24
C LEU A 87 6.81 -12.17 -16.35
N ALA A 88 7.40 -12.22 -17.55
CA ALA A 88 6.90 -13.05 -18.63
C ALA A 88 7.70 -14.36 -18.66
N ILE A 89 7.00 -15.49 -18.60
CA ILE A 89 7.55 -16.83 -18.77
C ILE A 89 6.91 -17.40 -20.04
N THR A 90 7.72 -17.69 -21.06
CA THR A 90 7.23 -18.16 -22.36
C THR A 90 7.73 -19.56 -22.64
N LEU A 91 6.81 -20.51 -22.72
CA LEU A 91 7.06 -21.92 -23.02
C LEU A 91 6.97 -22.14 -24.53
N ASP A 92 7.88 -22.92 -25.11
CA ASP A 92 7.80 -23.41 -26.49
C ASP A 92 7.41 -24.90 -26.48
N LEU A 93 6.16 -25.20 -26.85
CA LEU A 93 5.64 -26.56 -26.91
C LEU A 93 6.27 -27.39 -28.05
N GLY A 94 6.99 -26.73 -28.97
CA GLY A 94 7.69 -27.32 -30.12
C GLY A 94 6.83 -27.35 -31.39
N GLN A 95 5.50 -27.43 -31.25
CA GLN A 95 4.53 -27.41 -32.33
C GLN A 95 3.22 -26.76 -31.88
N VAL A 96 2.35 -26.40 -32.81
CA VAL A 96 1.01 -25.89 -32.47
C VAL A 96 0.19 -27.03 -31.85
N GLU A 97 -0.16 -26.89 -30.58
CA GLU A 97 -0.97 -27.85 -29.83
C GLU A 97 -2.36 -27.26 -29.56
N PRO A 98 -3.42 -28.09 -29.50
CA PRO A 98 -4.67 -27.70 -28.88
C PRO A 98 -4.47 -27.59 -27.36
N ILE A 99 -5.03 -26.55 -26.74
CA ILE A 99 -4.83 -26.19 -25.34
C ILE A 99 -6.19 -26.07 -24.66
N ASP A 100 -6.47 -26.97 -23.72
CA ASP A 100 -7.67 -26.90 -22.89
C ASP A 100 -7.41 -26.20 -21.55
N GLY A 101 -6.19 -26.24 -21.03
CA GLY A 101 -5.92 -25.71 -19.71
C GLY A 101 -4.48 -25.31 -19.46
N VAL A 102 -4.29 -24.53 -18.40
CA VAL A 102 -2.99 -24.08 -17.91
C VAL A 102 -3.00 -24.13 -16.39
N SER A 103 -1.86 -24.47 -15.79
CA SER A 103 -1.63 -24.41 -14.36
C SER A 103 -0.40 -23.56 -14.01
N PHE A 104 -0.42 -22.93 -12.84
CA PHE A 104 0.70 -22.21 -12.26
C PHE A 104 0.72 -22.44 -10.75
N SER A 105 1.74 -23.13 -10.27
CA SER A 105 1.91 -23.42 -8.84
C SER A 105 2.85 -22.43 -8.18
N THR A 106 2.42 -21.87 -7.04
CA THR A 106 3.09 -20.77 -6.35
C THR A 106 2.81 -20.77 -4.85
N GLY A 107 3.41 -19.83 -4.12
CA GLY A 107 3.26 -19.70 -2.68
C GLY A 107 3.05 -18.26 -2.21
N ALA A 108 2.40 -18.11 -1.05
CA ALA A 108 2.20 -16.83 -0.37
C ALA A 108 2.38 -16.99 1.15
N ARG A 109 2.73 -15.90 1.83
CA ARG A 109 2.68 -15.74 3.28
C ARG A 109 2.76 -14.27 3.64
N GLN A 110 1.68 -13.76 4.24
CA GLN A 110 1.55 -12.33 4.55
C GLN A 110 2.72 -11.79 5.41
N PHE A 111 3.14 -12.55 6.42
CA PHE A 111 4.21 -12.15 7.35
C PHE A 111 5.60 -12.09 6.71
N SER A 112 5.78 -12.73 5.56
CA SER A 112 7.01 -12.65 4.76
C SER A 112 6.90 -11.61 3.64
N GLY A 113 5.78 -10.86 3.55
CA GLY A 113 5.55 -9.88 2.49
C GLY A 113 5.30 -10.50 1.11
N ILE A 114 5.09 -11.82 1.03
CA ILE A 114 4.85 -12.57 -0.20
C ILE A 114 3.35 -12.80 -0.32
N TRP A 115 2.74 -12.28 -1.38
CA TRP A 115 1.29 -12.35 -1.63
C TRP A 115 1.00 -13.16 -2.89
N TRP A 116 -0.21 -13.71 -2.99
CA TRP A 116 -0.69 -14.30 -4.24
C TRP A 116 -0.51 -13.31 -5.40
N PRO A 117 -0.16 -13.79 -6.61
CA PRO A 117 -0.09 -12.93 -7.80
C PRO A 117 -1.39 -12.14 -7.96
N ILE A 118 -1.26 -10.85 -8.29
CA ILE A 118 -2.43 -10.00 -8.57
C ILE A 118 -3.14 -10.52 -9.83
N ALA A 119 -2.35 -10.98 -10.80
CA ALA A 119 -2.83 -11.61 -12.01
C ALA A 119 -1.74 -12.45 -12.65
N ILE A 120 -2.18 -13.41 -13.46
CA ILE A 120 -1.35 -14.22 -14.34
C ILE A 120 -2.07 -14.23 -15.71
N SER A 121 -1.69 -13.32 -16.62
CA SER A 121 -2.27 -13.27 -17.97
C SER A 121 -1.69 -14.42 -18.79
N VAL A 122 -2.56 -15.27 -19.32
CA VAL A 122 -2.23 -16.39 -20.20
C VAL A 122 -2.39 -15.91 -21.63
N ARG A 123 -1.34 -16.06 -22.43
CA ARG A 123 -1.32 -15.70 -23.84
C ARG A 123 -0.81 -16.86 -24.67
N VAL A 124 -1.31 -16.96 -25.90
CA VAL A 124 -0.92 -18.01 -26.84
C VAL A 124 -0.51 -17.42 -28.17
N SER A 125 0.39 -18.10 -28.88
CA SER A 125 0.84 -17.73 -30.22
C SER A 125 1.20 -18.95 -31.06
N GLU A 126 0.96 -18.87 -32.37
CA GLU A 126 1.40 -19.88 -33.37
C GLU A 126 2.71 -19.53 -34.06
N ASN A 127 3.25 -18.32 -33.85
CA ASN A 127 4.46 -17.84 -34.53
C ASN A 127 5.50 -17.18 -33.61
N GLY A 128 5.20 -17.08 -32.31
CA GLY A 128 6.07 -16.50 -31.30
C GLY A 128 6.18 -14.97 -31.37
N LYS A 129 5.39 -14.32 -32.23
CA LYS A 129 5.36 -12.87 -32.47
C LYS A 129 4.00 -12.27 -32.15
N ASP A 130 2.93 -12.88 -32.66
CA ASP A 130 1.55 -12.43 -32.48
C ASP A 130 0.91 -13.21 -31.33
N TYR A 131 0.73 -12.55 -30.18
CA TYR A 131 0.16 -13.15 -28.97
C TYR A 131 -1.29 -12.74 -28.77
N TYR A 132 -2.13 -13.70 -28.40
CA TYR A 132 -3.56 -13.50 -28.12
C TYR A 132 -3.85 -13.78 -26.64
N ASP A 133 -4.65 -12.92 -26.00
CA ASP A 133 -5.03 -13.10 -24.58
C ASP A 133 -6.08 -14.18 -24.45
N VAL A 134 -5.79 -15.18 -23.62
CA VAL A 134 -6.72 -16.26 -23.26
C VAL A 134 -7.48 -15.89 -21.98
N GLY A 135 -6.82 -15.14 -21.09
CA GLY A 135 -7.43 -14.58 -19.88
C GLY A 135 -6.47 -14.57 -18.68
N ASN A 136 -7.00 -14.22 -17.50
CA ASN A 136 -6.23 -14.19 -16.26
C ASN A 136 -6.45 -15.49 -15.47
N LEU A 137 -5.41 -16.30 -15.29
CA LEU A 137 -5.46 -17.59 -14.60
C LEU A 137 -5.89 -17.47 -13.13
N VAL A 138 -5.62 -16.35 -12.46
CA VAL A 138 -6.13 -16.08 -11.09
C VAL A 138 -7.65 -15.98 -11.09
N ARG A 139 -8.24 -15.42 -12.16
CA ARG A 139 -9.70 -15.29 -12.33
C ARG A 139 -10.35 -16.59 -12.79
N LEU A 140 -9.70 -17.26 -13.73
CA LEU A 140 -10.18 -18.50 -14.34
C LEU A 140 -10.09 -19.69 -13.38
N SER A 141 -9.16 -19.64 -12.40
CA SER A 141 -9.06 -20.65 -11.35
C SER A 141 -10.34 -20.67 -10.51
N ARG A 142 -11.04 -21.82 -10.55
CA ARG A 142 -12.31 -22.00 -9.83
C ARG A 142 -12.12 -22.25 -8.33
N ALA A 143 -10.91 -22.66 -7.92
CA ALA A 143 -10.59 -22.89 -6.52
C ALA A 143 -10.68 -21.59 -5.72
N ALA A 144 -11.20 -21.67 -4.50
CA ALA A 144 -11.16 -20.55 -3.58
C ALA A 144 -9.70 -20.17 -3.27
N LEU A 145 -9.42 -18.87 -3.21
CA LEU A 145 -8.11 -18.37 -2.82
C LEU A 145 -7.85 -18.73 -1.34
N PRO A 146 -6.77 -19.46 -1.01
CA PRO A 146 -6.47 -19.79 0.37
C PRO A 146 -6.05 -18.56 1.17
N ASP A 147 -6.28 -18.59 2.48
CA ASP A 147 -5.79 -17.56 3.39
C ASP A 147 -4.25 -17.57 3.45
N THR A 148 -3.67 -16.37 3.53
CA THR A 148 -2.22 -16.15 3.50
C THR A 148 -1.56 -16.15 4.88
N ALA A 149 -2.32 -16.30 5.97
CA ALA A 149 -1.75 -16.45 7.31
C ALA A 149 -1.19 -17.87 7.53
N SER A 150 -1.91 -18.89 7.05
CA SER A 150 -1.60 -20.31 7.27
C SER A 150 -1.05 -21.03 6.03
N VAL A 151 -1.56 -20.75 4.84
CA VAL A 151 -1.25 -21.52 3.62
C VAL A 151 0.00 -21.00 2.94
N ARG A 152 0.89 -21.93 2.53
CA ARG A 152 2.18 -21.61 1.88
C ARG A 152 2.22 -21.93 0.39
N LYS A 153 1.23 -22.63 -0.16
CA LYS A 153 1.19 -23.11 -1.56
C LYS A 153 -0.23 -23.08 -2.14
N HIS A 154 -0.35 -22.70 -3.41
CA HIS A 154 -1.60 -22.79 -4.18
C HIS A 154 -1.28 -23.02 -5.66
N ARG A 155 -2.07 -23.87 -6.31
CA ARG A 155 -2.02 -24.11 -7.75
C ARG A 155 -3.21 -23.42 -8.41
N PHE A 156 -2.92 -22.35 -9.13
CA PHE A 156 -3.90 -21.71 -9.99
C PHE A 156 -4.07 -22.57 -11.23
N MET A 157 -5.30 -22.99 -11.55
CA MET A 157 -5.54 -23.90 -12.66
C MET A 157 -6.88 -23.62 -13.33
N ALA A 158 -6.87 -23.59 -14.66
CA ALA A 158 -8.08 -23.47 -15.47
C ALA A 158 -8.10 -24.55 -16.55
N THR A 159 -9.31 -25.01 -16.86
CA THR A 159 -9.64 -25.94 -17.96
C THR A 159 -10.79 -25.37 -18.77
N GLY A 160 -11.08 -25.93 -19.95
CA GLY A 160 -12.12 -25.40 -20.85
C GLY A 160 -11.73 -24.09 -21.53
N LEU A 161 -10.42 -23.84 -21.74
CA LEU A 161 -9.92 -22.66 -22.45
C LEU A 161 -10.23 -22.72 -23.96
N ALA A 162 -10.33 -23.92 -24.52
CA ALA A 162 -10.65 -24.20 -25.93
C ALA A 162 -9.84 -23.31 -26.90
N THR A 163 -8.51 -23.35 -26.81
CA THR A 163 -7.61 -22.52 -27.62
C THR A 163 -6.47 -23.34 -28.22
N LYS A 164 -5.53 -22.69 -28.91
CA LYS A 164 -4.37 -23.35 -29.53
C LYS A 164 -3.13 -22.48 -29.49
N GLY A 165 -1.96 -23.10 -29.62
CA GLY A 165 -0.72 -22.37 -29.81
C GLY A 165 0.51 -23.25 -29.71
N ARG A 166 1.63 -22.78 -30.24
CA ARG A 166 2.96 -23.36 -29.98
C ARG A 166 3.63 -22.69 -28.79
N TRP A 167 3.45 -21.37 -28.66
CA TRP A 167 3.99 -20.61 -27.55
C TRP A 167 2.89 -20.29 -26.55
N VAL A 168 3.18 -20.55 -25.27
CA VAL A 168 2.31 -20.16 -24.15
C VAL A 168 3.09 -19.23 -23.24
N THR A 169 2.59 -17.99 -23.07
CA THR A 169 3.22 -16.99 -22.22
C THR A 169 2.35 -16.71 -21.00
N LEU A 170 2.94 -16.85 -19.81
CA LEU A 170 2.35 -16.40 -18.56
C LEU A 170 2.99 -15.08 -18.14
N VAL A 171 2.20 -14.02 -18.07
CA VAL A 171 2.63 -12.71 -17.58
C VAL A 171 2.18 -12.56 -16.13
N VAL A 172 3.11 -12.81 -15.22
CA VAL A 172 2.89 -12.83 -13.77
C VAL A 172 3.10 -11.43 -13.19
N GLN A 173 2.04 -10.88 -12.58
CA GLN A 173 2.10 -9.64 -11.82
C GLN A 173 2.19 -9.96 -10.33
N ALA A 174 3.44 -10.06 -9.87
CA ALA A 174 3.75 -10.26 -8.46
C ALA A 174 3.79 -8.95 -7.67
N SER A 175 3.82 -9.07 -6.35
CA SER A 175 4.02 -7.95 -5.42
C SER A 175 5.51 -7.61 -5.26
N LEU A 176 6.16 -8.13 -4.22
CA LEU A 176 7.60 -7.97 -3.96
C LEU A 176 8.43 -9.09 -4.59
N MET A 177 7.86 -10.29 -4.64
CA MET A 177 8.53 -11.51 -5.11
C MET A 177 7.58 -12.35 -5.95
N ALA A 178 8.10 -12.97 -7.00
CA ALA A 178 7.43 -14.04 -7.73
C ALA A 178 8.12 -15.36 -7.36
N ILE A 179 7.33 -16.43 -7.19
CA ILE A 179 7.80 -17.75 -6.80
C ILE A 179 6.99 -18.76 -7.61
N CYS A 180 7.63 -19.73 -8.24
CA CYS A 180 6.94 -20.77 -9.00
C CYS A 180 7.73 -22.08 -8.93
N ASP A 181 7.07 -23.18 -8.63
CA ASP A 181 7.67 -24.51 -8.67
C ASP A 181 7.27 -25.31 -9.91
N GLU A 182 6.09 -25.09 -10.49
CA GLU A 182 5.66 -25.83 -11.69
C GLU A 182 4.64 -25.04 -12.53
N ILE A 183 4.74 -25.18 -13.86
CA ILE A 183 3.81 -24.68 -14.89
C ILE A 183 3.42 -25.84 -15.80
N GLU A 184 2.12 -26.10 -15.94
CA GLU A 184 1.62 -27.13 -16.85
C GLU A 184 0.71 -26.52 -17.92
N VAL A 185 0.70 -27.14 -19.10
CA VAL A 185 -0.24 -26.82 -20.18
C VAL A 185 -0.93 -28.12 -20.57
N TYR A 186 -2.26 -28.16 -20.48
CA TYR A 186 -3.05 -29.35 -20.74
C TYR A 186 -3.54 -29.39 -22.18
N ARG A 187 -3.32 -30.52 -22.85
CA ARG A 187 -3.77 -30.76 -24.21
C ARG A 187 -5.29 -30.67 -24.31
N GLY A 188 -5.78 -29.92 -25.28
CA GLY A 188 -7.18 -29.84 -25.64
C GLY A 188 -7.61 -30.81 -26.73
N GLY A 189 -8.85 -30.66 -27.18
CA GLY A 189 -9.40 -31.48 -28.25
C GLY A 189 -8.86 -31.03 -29.60
N GLN A 190 -8.77 -31.96 -30.56
CA GLN A 190 -8.24 -31.61 -31.88
C GLN A 190 -9.08 -30.54 -32.62
N ALA A 191 -10.37 -30.43 -32.26
CA ALA A 191 -11.24 -29.37 -32.74
C ALA A 191 -10.76 -27.95 -32.34
N ASP A 192 -10.04 -27.81 -31.23
CA ASP A 192 -9.55 -26.51 -30.74
C ASP A 192 -8.51 -25.89 -31.69
N LEU A 193 -7.85 -26.71 -32.52
CA LEU A 193 -6.96 -26.22 -33.58
C LEU A 193 -7.70 -25.38 -34.64
N ALA A 194 -9.00 -25.61 -34.81
CA ALA A 194 -9.84 -24.79 -35.70
C ALA A 194 -10.40 -23.55 -35.00
N THR A 195 -10.31 -23.43 -33.67
CA THR A 195 -10.87 -22.29 -32.93
C THR A 195 -10.12 -21.00 -33.29
N PRO A 196 -10.84 -19.94 -33.73
CA PRO A 196 -10.21 -18.65 -34.00
C PRO A 196 -9.81 -17.96 -32.69
N TYR A 197 -8.72 -17.19 -32.73
CA TYR A 197 -8.33 -16.38 -31.58
C TYR A 197 -9.33 -15.27 -31.31
N ALA A 198 -9.62 -15.02 -30.03
CA ALA A 198 -10.43 -13.90 -29.61
C ALA A 198 -9.61 -12.60 -29.60
N GLY A 199 -10.13 -11.55 -30.25
CA GLY A 199 -9.53 -10.21 -30.22
C GLY A 199 -8.33 -10.01 -31.15
N LYS A 200 -7.61 -8.91 -30.95
CA LYS A 200 -6.42 -8.54 -31.74
C LYS A 200 -5.14 -9.03 -31.06
N PRO A 201 -4.05 -9.26 -31.82
CA PRO A 201 -2.74 -9.52 -31.25
C PRO A 201 -2.34 -8.41 -30.28
N ILE A 202 -1.79 -8.79 -29.14
CA ILE A 202 -1.37 -7.89 -28.07
C ILE A 202 0.16 -7.83 -28.09
N PRO A 203 0.76 -6.65 -28.32
CA PRO A 203 2.20 -6.48 -28.16
C PRO A 203 2.63 -6.85 -26.74
N VAL A 204 3.76 -7.53 -26.61
CA VAL A 204 4.38 -7.79 -25.31
C VAL A 204 4.77 -6.43 -24.68
N GLY A 205 3.89 -5.87 -23.83
CA GLY A 205 4.11 -4.59 -23.13
C GLY A 205 3.01 -3.51 -23.27
N SER A 206 1.88 -3.77 -23.94
CA SER A 206 0.94 -2.72 -24.37
C SER A 206 -0.03 -2.12 -23.33
N LEU A 207 -0.04 -2.58 -22.08
CA LEU A 207 -0.89 -2.00 -21.03
C LEU A 207 -0.03 -1.25 -20.02
N SER A 208 -0.42 -0.01 -19.70
CA SER A 208 0.24 0.69 -18.61
C SER A 208 0.02 -0.09 -17.31
N ARG A 209 1.03 -0.07 -16.44
CA ARG A 209 0.99 -0.76 -15.16
C ARG A 209 -0.24 -0.38 -14.32
N ALA A 210 -0.59 0.90 -14.32
CA ALA A 210 -1.71 1.41 -13.51
C ALA A 210 -3.03 0.79 -13.97
N ASP A 211 -3.27 0.77 -15.27
CA ASP A 211 -4.49 0.24 -15.88
C ASP A 211 -4.66 -1.25 -15.59
N TYR A 212 -3.57 -2.00 -15.75
CA TYR A 212 -3.59 -3.44 -15.49
C TYR A 212 -3.81 -3.76 -14.01
N LEU A 213 -3.10 -3.07 -13.10
CA LEU A 213 -3.26 -3.28 -11.65
C LEU A 213 -4.66 -2.90 -11.18
N THR A 214 -5.24 -1.80 -11.68
CA THR A 214 -6.60 -1.41 -11.33
C THR A 214 -7.60 -2.44 -11.83
N ARG A 215 -7.52 -2.87 -13.09
CA ARG A 215 -8.42 -3.87 -13.69
C ARG A 215 -8.40 -5.19 -12.93
N GLU A 216 -7.22 -5.77 -12.76
CA GLU A 216 -7.09 -7.09 -12.14
C GLU A 216 -7.27 -7.04 -10.63
N GLY A 217 -6.88 -5.93 -9.99
CA GLY A 217 -7.16 -5.65 -8.58
C GLY A 217 -8.67 -5.65 -8.29
N CYS A 218 -9.47 -4.99 -9.14
CA CYS A 218 -10.93 -4.98 -8.97
C CYS A 218 -11.56 -6.36 -9.13
N ALA A 219 -11.13 -7.14 -10.14
CA ALA A 219 -11.63 -8.51 -10.33
C ALA A 219 -11.29 -9.40 -9.13
N ARG A 220 -10.03 -9.32 -8.65
CA ARG A 220 -9.56 -10.06 -7.47
C ARG A 220 -10.37 -9.67 -6.23
N ARG A 221 -10.67 -8.38 -6.05
CA ARG A 221 -11.54 -7.89 -4.96
C ARG A 221 -12.91 -8.59 -4.97
N PHE A 222 -13.56 -8.66 -6.12
CA PHE A 222 -14.84 -9.36 -6.24
C PHE A 222 -14.75 -10.84 -5.85
N GLN A 223 -13.67 -11.53 -6.22
CA GLN A 223 -13.46 -12.93 -5.84
C GLN A 223 -13.24 -13.10 -4.33
N LEU A 224 -12.45 -12.21 -3.71
CA LEU A 224 -12.20 -12.24 -2.26
C LEU A 224 -13.49 -12.00 -1.47
N ASP A 225 -14.29 -11.04 -1.92
CA ASP A 225 -15.53 -10.66 -1.25
C ASP A 225 -16.61 -11.73 -1.46
N LEU A 226 -16.74 -12.31 -2.66
CA LEU A 226 -17.63 -13.45 -2.91
C LEU A 226 -17.22 -14.68 -2.09
N SER A 227 -15.92 -14.94 -1.95
CA SER A 227 -15.42 -16.03 -1.10
C SER A 227 -15.75 -15.79 0.37
N THR A 228 -15.72 -14.54 0.81
CA THR A 228 -16.08 -14.15 2.18
C THR A 228 -17.58 -14.32 2.42
N ALA A 229 -18.42 -13.83 1.52
CA ALA A 229 -19.87 -14.05 1.57
C ALA A 229 -20.23 -15.54 1.59
N SER A 230 -19.59 -16.36 0.75
CA SER A 230 -19.79 -17.82 0.74
C SER A 230 -19.50 -18.45 2.09
N ARG A 231 -18.40 -18.06 2.76
CA ARG A 231 -18.07 -18.57 4.10
C ARG A 231 -19.12 -18.17 5.15
N GLN A 232 -19.66 -16.96 5.06
CA GLN A 232 -20.74 -16.52 5.96
C GLN A 232 -22.01 -17.34 5.73
N LEU A 233 -22.35 -17.65 4.49
CA LEU A 233 -23.47 -18.52 4.15
C LEU A 233 -23.26 -19.97 4.62
N ASP A 234 -22.03 -20.47 4.56
CA ASP A 234 -21.67 -21.78 5.13
C ASP A 234 -21.85 -21.83 6.64
N ALA A 235 -21.42 -20.78 7.35
CA ALA A 235 -21.55 -20.68 8.80
C ALA A 235 -23.00 -20.40 9.27
N ALA A 236 -23.85 -19.87 8.38
CA ALA A 236 -25.24 -19.55 8.70
C ALA A 236 -26.14 -20.80 8.76
N ALA A 237 -27.04 -20.82 9.74
CA ALA A 237 -28.07 -21.86 9.90
C ALA A 237 -29.21 -21.68 8.87
N LEU A 238 -28.92 -21.97 7.60
CA LEU A 238 -29.87 -21.91 6.48
C LEU A 238 -30.47 -23.29 6.20
N ASP A 239 -31.75 -23.33 5.86
CA ASP A 239 -32.41 -24.55 5.40
C ASP A 239 -31.82 -25.03 4.04
N PRO A 240 -31.92 -26.34 3.72
CA PRO A 240 -31.31 -26.89 2.51
C PRO A 240 -31.79 -26.24 1.20
N ALA A 241 -33.06 -25.84 1.11
CA ALA A 241 -33.63 -25.27 -0.10
C ALA A 241 -33.11 -23.84 -0.35
N SER A 242 -33.06 -23.02 0.70
CA SER A 242 -32.45 -21.69 0.65
C SER A 242 -30.97 -21.77 0.31
N ARG A 243 -30.23 -22.71 0.91
CA ARG A 243 -28.81 -22.93 0.61
C ARG A 243 -28.60 -23.31 -0.86
N ALA A 244 -29.40 -24.23 -1.41
CA ALA A 244 -29.31 -24.62 -2.80
C ALA A 244 -29.55 -23.44 -3.77
N LYS A 245 -30.57 -22.61 -3.49
CA LYS A 245 -30.85 -21.40 -4.29
C LYS A 245 -29.67 -20.42 -4.26
N LEU A 246 -29.08 -20.18 -3.09
CA LEU A 246 -27.95 -19.27 -2.94
C LEU A 246 -26.69 -19.77 -3.66
N ARG A 247 -26.45 -21.08 -3.72
CA ARG A 247 -25.35 -21.65 -4.52
C ARG A 247 -25.49 -21.38 -6.02
N VAL A 248 -26.73 -21.34 -6.53
CA VAL A 248 -26.98 -20.95 -7.93
C VAL A 248 -26.62 -19.48 -8.15
N VAL A 249 -27.00 -18.59 -7.21
CA VAL A 249 -26.67 -17.16 -7.27
C VAL A 249 -25.16 -16.93 -7.21
N GLU A 250 -24.45 -17.58 -6.28
CA GLU A 250 -23.00 -17.50 -6.18
C GLU A 250 -22.29 -17.97 -7.45
N LYS A 251 -22.78 -19.06 -8.06
CA LYS A 251 -22.25 -19.55 -9.34
C LYS A 251 -22.44 -18.50 -10.44
N ALA A 252 -23.63 -17.91 -10.56
CA ALA A 252 -23.89 -16.86 -11.54
C ALA A 252 -22.99 -15.62 -11.33
N LEU A 253 -22.81 -15.19 -10.08
CA LEU A 253 -21.90 -14.08 -9.74
C LEU A 253 -20.45 -14.43 -10.08
N ARG A 254 -20.00 -15.66 -9.83
CA ARG A 254 -18.66 -16.13 -10.21
C ARG A 254 -18.46 -16.11 -11.72
N ASP A 255 -19.43 -16.59 -12.48
CA ASP A 255 -19.41 -16.59 -13.94
C ASP A 255 -19.38 -15.14 -14.48
N GLU A 256 -20.12 -14.21 -13.86
CA GLU A 256 -20.09 -12.79 -14.21
C GLU A 256 -18.76 -12.10 -13.86
N ILE A 257 -18.14 -12.43 -12.73
CA ILE A 257 -16.78 -11.95 -12.37
C ILE A 257 -15.77 -12.37 -13.45
N ILE A 258 -15.86 -13.59 -13.98
CA ILE A 258 -14.99 -14.07 -15.07
C ILE A 258 -15.24 -13.28 -16.36
N GLY A 259 -16.51 -12.98 -16.68
CA GLY A 259 -16.90 -12.19 -17.85
C GLY A 259 -16.55 -10.70 -17.76
N THR A 260 -16.48 -10.14 -16.56
CA THR A 260 -16.34 -8.69 -16.34
C THR A 260 -15.09 -8.11 -17.03
N ARG A 261 -15.29 -7.00 -17.75
CA ARG A 261 -14.21 -6.19 -18.34
C ARG A 261 -14.25 -4.82 -17.66
N PHE A 262 -13.11 -4.36 -17.15
CA PHE A 262 -13.00 -3.00 -16.60
C PHE A 262 -12.51 -2.04 -17.68
N PRO A 263 -12.78 -0.72 -17.53
CA PRO A 263 -12.25 0.30 -18.42
C PRO A 263 -10.74 0.18 -18.61
N ALA A 264 -10.26 0.53 -19.80
CA ALA A 264 -8.84 0.41 -20.16
C ALA A 264 -7.93 1.40 -19.42
N SER A 265 -8.48 2.41 -18.75
CA SER A 265 -7.73 3.47 -18.07
C SER A 265 -8.08 3.55 -16.59
N ALA A 266 -7.05 3.59 -15.73
CA ALA A 266 -7.15 3.84 -14.30
C ALA A 266 -7.35 5.34 -13.97
N LYS A 267 -7.26 6.24 -14.95
CA LYS A 267 -7.49 7.68 -14.74
C LYS A 267 -8.89 7.91 -14.17
N GLY A 268 -8.96 8.60 -13.03
CA GLY A 268 -10.21 8.89 -12.34
C GLY A 268 -10.78 7.73 -11.51
N PHE A 269 -10.11 6.57 -11.48
CA PHE A 269 -10.52 5.45 -10.64
C PHE A 269 -10.45 5.83 -9.15
N ARG A 270 -11.46 5.41 -8.38
CA ARG A 270 -11.50 5.53 -6.92
C ARG A 270 -11.48 4.14 -6.32
N ALA A 271 -10.56 3.92 -5.39
CA ALA A 271 -10.42 2.65 -4.68
C ALA A 271 -11.45 2.44 -3.56
N ALA A 272 -12.36 3.40 -3.35
CA ALA A 272 -13.46 3.29 -2.40
C ALA A 272 -14.51 2.27 -2.88
N LEU A 273 -14.94 1.39 -1.97
CA LEU A 273 -15.91 0.33 -2.21
C LEU A 273 -17.34 0.77 -1.88
N PRO A 274 -18.38 0.17 -2.51
CA PRO A 274 -18.34 -0.81 -3.60
C PRO A 274 -18.03 -0.17 -4.97
N TYR A 275 -17.39 -0.92 -5.87
CA TYR A 275 -16.97 -0.39 -7.18
C TYR A 275 -18.11 -0.20 -8.17
N ASN A 276 -19.09 -1.11 -8.18
CA ASN A 276 -20.18 -1.15 -9.15
C ASN A 276 -21.31 -2.06 -8.65
N ASP A 277 -22.34 -2.26 -9.47
CA ASP A 277 -23.49 -3.10 -9.13
C ASP A 277 -23.16 -4.58 -8.94
N LEU A 278 -22.18 -5.12 -9.67
CA LEU A 278 -21.69 -6.48 -9.43
C LEU A 278 -21.16 -6.61 -8.01
N HIS A 279 -20.35 -5.64 -7.57
CA HIS A 279 -19.86 -5.64 -6.20
C HIS A 279 -21.01 -5.53 -5.18
N ARG A 280 -21.99 -4.65 -5.42
CA ARG A 280 -23.15 -4.51 -4.52
C ARG A 280 -23.93 -5.82 -4.37
N ARG A 281 -24.15 -6.56 -5.46
CA ARG A 281 -24.83 -7.87 -5.43
C ARG A 281 -24.04 -8.95 -4.69
N ILE A 282 -22.70 -8.90 -4.76
CA ILE A 282 -21.84 -9.79 -3.97
C ILE A 282 -22.01 -9.52 -2.47
N LEU A 283 -21.96 -8.24 -2.06
CA LEU A 283 -22.15 -7.85 -0.65
C LEU A 283 -23.55 -8.26 -0.14
N ALA A 284 -24.58 -8.10 -0.98
CA ALA A 284 -25.97 -8.40 -0.64
C ALA A 284 -26.19 -9.87 -0.21
N LEU A 285 -25.37 -10.82 -0.69
CA LEU A 285 -25.46 -12.23 -0.25
C LEU A 285 -25.36 -12.38 1.27
N ASN A 286 -24.56 -11.53 1.92
CA ASN A 286 -24.37 -11.59 3.37
C ASN A 286 -25.65 -11.24 4.15
N ALA A 287 -26.62 -10.55 3.56
CA ALA A 287 -27.89 -10.27 4.22
C ALA A 287 -28.64 -11.55 4.64
N HIS A 288 -28.49 -12.64 3.88
CA HIS A 288 -29.05 -13.94 4.25
C HIS A 288 -28.39 -14.54 5.50
N ALA A 289 -27.06 -14.41 5.62
CA ALA A 289 -26.33 -14.86 6.80
C ALA A 289 -26.70 -14.01 8.04
N LEU A 290 -26.75 -12.69 7.89
CA LEU A 290 -27.16 -11.76 8.96
C LEU A 290 -28.57 -12.10 9.49
N GLN A 291 -29.52 -12.37 8.60
CA GLN A 291 -30.88 -12.75 8.99
C GLN A 291 -30.94 -14.12 9.68
N ALA A 292 -30.13 -15.09 9.25
CA ALA A 292 -30.01 -16.39 9.90
C ALA A 292 -29.40 -16.27 11.31
N TRP A 293 -28.57 -15.27 11.56
CA TRP A 293 -28.06 -14.94 12.90
C TRP A 293 -29.02 -14.06 13.72
N GLY A 294 -30.25 -13.83 13.24
CA GLY A 294 -31.28 -13.06 13.95
C GLY A 294 -31.18 -11.54 13.80
N LEU A 295 -30.27 -11.04 12.96
CA LEU A 295 -30.14 -9.61 12.68
C LEU A 295 -31.16 -9.18 11.60
N ARG A 296 -31.89 -8.08 11.85
CA ARG A 296 -32.98 -7.60 10.98
C ARG A 296 -32.92 -6.08 10.83
N GLY A 297 -33.22 -5.57 9.64
CA GLY A 297 -33.28 -4.12 9.39
C GLY A 297 -31.94 -3.42 9.61
N LEU A 298 -32.00 -2.19 10.12
CA LEU A 298 -30.82 -1.46 10.60
C LEU A 298 -30.40 -1.98 11.98
N VAL A 299 -29.17 -2.49 12.10
CA VAL A 299 -28.54 -2.83 13.38
C VAL A 299 -27.48 -1.80 13.70
N VAL A 300 -27.52 -1.25 14.92
CA VAL A 300 -26.58 -0.22 15.38
C VAL A 300 -25.78 -0.81 16.53
N TRP A 301 -24.46 -0.70 16.45
CA TRP A 301 -23.54 -1.26 17.44
C TRP A 301 -22.27 -0.42 17.49
N LYS A 302 -21.32 -0.80 18.34
CA LYS A 302 -20.05 -0.07 18.52
C LYS A 302 -18.89 -1.05 18.66
N SER A 303 -17.74 -0.63 18.17
CA SER A 303 -16.41 -1.21 18.42
C SER A 303 -15.51 -0.13 19.01
N ASP A 304 -14.29 -0.48 19.43
CA ASP A 304 -13.26 0.56 19.60
C ASP A 304 -13.08 1.30 18.27
N ARG A 305 -12.93 2.63 18.32
CA ARG A 305 -12.82 3.47 17.11
C ARG A 305 -11.64 3.11 16.22
N TYR A 306 -10.59 2.50 16.79
CA TYR A 306 -9.41 2.08 16.07
C TYR A 306 -9.42 0.58 15.71
N ALA A 307 -10.44 -0.17 16.13
CA ALA A 307 -10.58 -1.56 15.73
C ALA A 307 -10.72 -1.66 14.20
N PRO A 308 -10.04 -2.62 13.55
CA PRO A 308 -10.31 -2.94 12.16
C PRO A 308 -11.79 -3.21 11.94
N LEU A 309 -12.32 -2.71 10.81
CA LEU A 309 -13.70 -2.94 10.41
C LEU A 309 -13.73 -3.39 8.96
N ALA A 310 -14.45 -4.48 8.69
CA ALA A 310 -14.77 -4.99 7.37
C ALA A 310 -16.26 -4.82 7.07
N TRP A 311 -16.63 -4.85 5.78
CA TRP A 311 -18.02 -4.77 5.33
C TRP A 311 -18.91 -5.86 5.91
N TYR A 312 -18.35 -7.05 6.17
CA TYR A 312 -19.09 -8.23 6.64
C TYR A 312 -19.17 -8.32 8.16
N ASP A 313 -18.54 -7.41 8.89
CA ASP A 313 -18.55 -7.42 10.36
C ASP A 313 -19.95 -7.08 10.86
N ALA A 314 -20.37 -7.78 11.89
CA ALA A 314 -21.66 -7.60 12.56
C ALA A 314 -21.49 -7.91 14.04
N PRO A 315 -22.34 -7.38 14.93
CA PRO A 315 -22.22 -7.65 16.34
C PRO A 315 -22.63 -9.10 16.64
N GLU A 316 -21.82 -9.82 17.43
CA GLU A 316 -22.16 -11.17 17.89
C GLU A 316 -23.43 -11.19 18.76
N ARG A 317 -23.71 -10.08 19.44
CA ARG A 317 -24.89 -9.87 20.28
C ARG A 317 -25.41 -8.47 20.08
N LEU A 318 -26.73 -8.32 20.01
CA LEU A 318 -27.37 -7.00 19.98
C LEU A 318 -27.05 -6.24 21.27
N GLN A 319 -26.55 -5.02 21.11
CA GLN A 319 -26.22 -4.11 22.20
C GLN A 319 -26.78 -2.73 21.87
N SER A 320 -27.09 -1.95 22.90
CA SER A 320 -27.38 -0.53 22.76
C SER A 320 -26.08 0.24 22.92
N PRO A 321 -25.46 0.73 21.83
CA PRO A 321 -24.19 1.44 21.93
C PRO A 321 -24.38 2.82 22.56
N THR A 322 -23.35 3.30 23.25
CA THR A 322 -23.23 4.70 23.69
C THR A 322 -21.87 5.23 23.23
N PRO A 323 -21.81 6.02 22.13
CA PRO A 323 -20.63 6.82 21.84
C PRO A 323 -20.38 7.83 22.97
N THR A 324 -19.14 7.92 23.43
CA THR A 324 -18.69 8.78 24.53
C THR A 324 -17.46 9.57 24.09
N ILE A 325 -17.56 10.89 24.18
CA ILE A 325 -16.45 11.81 23.90
C ILE A 325 -15.98 12.41 25.22
N ALA A 326 -14.82 11.98 25.70
CA ALA A 326 -14.12 12.61 26.82
C ALA A 326 -13.00 13.49 26.28
N THR A 327 -13.06 14.79 26.57
CA THR A 327 -12.22 15.80 25.91
C THR A 327 -11.84 16.95 26.83
N MET A 328 -10.66 17.53 26.63
CA MET A 328 -10.37 18.90 27.06
C MET A 328 -11.00 19.91 26.09
N ARG A 329 -11.12 21.18 26.50
CA ARG A 329 -11.38 22.25 25.52
C ARG A 329 -10.20 22.36 24.55
N ASN A 330 -10.51 22.72 23.31
CA ASN A 330 -9.60 22.82 22.17
C ASN A 330 -8.91 21.50 21.77
N GLU A 331 -9.32 20.36 22.32
CA GLU A 331 -8.79 19.05 21.94
C GLU A 331 -9.62 18.41 20.81
N HIS A 332 -8.95 17.70 19.90
CA HIS A 332 -9.58 16.87 18.88
C HIS A 332 -9.78 15.45 19.42
N ARG A 333 -11.04 15.01 19.45
CA ARG A 333 -11.46 13.66 19.88
C ARG A 333 -12.42 13.05 18.89
N ALA A 334 -12.70 11.77 19.06
CA ALA A 334 -13.73 11.10 18.30
C ALA A 334 -14.25 9.85 19.01
N ASP A 335 -15.45 9.44 18.62
CA ASP A 335 -15.96 8.09 18.86
C ASP A 335 -16.78 7.62 17.65
N VAL A 336 -17.22 6.36 17.66
CA VAL A 336 -17.86 5.73 16.51
C VAL A 336 -19.16 5.03 16.86
N ILE A 337 -20.02 4.89 15.84
CA ILE A 337 -21.05 3.84 15.79
C ILE A 337 -20.96 3.12 14.46
N ASN A 338 -21.26 1.82 14.48
CA ASN A 338 -21.31 0.97 13.30
C ASN A 338 -22.78 0.70 12.94
N LEU A 339 -23.09 0.80 11.66
CA LEU A 339 -24.42 0.64 11.09
C LEU A 339 -24.40 -0.56 10.14
N THR A 340 -25.06 -1.66 10.53
CA THR A 340 -25.19 -2.87 9.72
C THR A 340 -26.56 -2.90 9.05
N ASN A 341 -26.58 -3.06 7.73
CA ASN A 341 -27.80 -3.24 6.95
C ASN A 341 -28.06 -4.75 6.75
N ALA A 342 -28.94 -5.32 7.58
CA ALA A 342 -29.35 -6.73 7.51
C ALA A 342 -30.50 -6.98 6.52
N THR A 343 -30.73 -6.08 5.56
CA THR A 343 -31.74 -6.22 4.49
C THR A 343 -31.09 -6.55 3.15
N HIS A 344 -31.91 -6.97 2.20
CA HIS A 344 -31.49 -7.34 0.84
C HIS A 344 -31.36 -6.14 -0.10
N GLU A 345 -31.73 -4.94 0.36
CA GLU A 345 -31.70 -3.71 -0.42
C GLU A 345 -30.73 -2.69 0.19
N ALA A 346 -30.19 -1.80 -0.62
CA ALA A 346 -29.39 -0.70 -0.12
C ALA A 346 -30.23 0.20 0.81
N MET A 347 -29.63 0.69 1.88
CA MET A 347 -30.32 1.44 2.92
C MET A 347 -29.74 2.84 3.06
N THR A 348 -30.59 3.86 2.93
CA THR A 348 -30.25 5.23 3.35
C THR A 348 -30.63 5.40 4.82
N VAL A 349 -29.68 5.90 5.62
CA VAL A 349 -29.90 6.26 7.01
C VAL A 349 -29.82 7.78 7.13
N SER A 350 -30.93 8.39 7.54
CA SER A 350 -30.99 9.82 7.85
C SER A 350 -30.81 10.00 9.36
N PHE A 351 -30.07 11.00 9.80
CA PHE A 351 -29.87 11.23 11.23
C PHE A 351 -29.63 12.68 11.63
N ARG A 352 -29.88 12.97 12.90
CA ARG A 352 -29.54 14.21 13.59
C ARG A 352 -29.04 13.92 15.00
N ILE A 353 -28.24 14.82 15.54
CA ILE A 353 -27.71 14.74 16.91
C ILE A 353 -28.42 15.80 17.75
N ALA A 354 -28.96 15.41 18.90
CA ALA A 354 -29.77 16.27 19.75
C ALA A 354 -29.33 16.21 21.21
N ASP A 355 -29.80 17.20 21.98
CA ASP A 355 -29.65 17.33 23.44
C ASP A 355 -28.22 17.48 23.96
N LEU A 356 -27.27 17.82 23.09
CA LEU A 356 -25.93 18.24 23.50
C LEU A 356 -25.82 19.78 23.50
N PRO A 357 -24.86 20.35 24.26
CA PRO A 357 -24.59 21.79 24.20
C PRO A 357 -24.35 22.27 22.76
N GLY A 358 -25.04 23.33 22.34
CA GLY A 358 -25.02 23.83 20.97
C GLY A 358 -26.24 23.44 20.12
N GLY A 359 -27.22 22.74 20.70
CA GLY A 359 -28.50 22.46 20.04
C GLY A 359 -28.46 21.24 19.11
N ILE A 360 -29.32 21.23 18.09
CA ILE A 360 -29.35 20.16 17.09
C ILE A 360 -28.11 20.29 16.19
N ASN A 361 -27.39 19.17 16.01
CA ASN A 361 -26.16 19.08 15.23
C ASN A 361 -25.12 20.13 15.68
N PRO A 362 -24.62 20.03 16.92
CA PRO A 362 -23.72 21.04 17.46
C PRO A 362 -22.47 21.20 16.59
N SER A 363 -22.08 22.44 16.31
CA SER A 363 -21.01 22.77 15.34
C SER A 363 -19.62 22.21 15.71
N TRP A 364 -19.40 21.89 16.99
CA TRP A 364 -18.18 21.25 17.45
C TRP A 364 -18.12 19.75 17.16
N LEU A 365 -19.20 19.13 16.66
CA LEU A 365 -19.30 17.71 16.33
C LEU A 365 -19.52 17.55 14.83
N SER A 366 -18.58 16.87 14.16
CA SER A 366 -18.54 16.66 12.71
C SER A 366 -18.65 15.17 12.38
N PRO A 367 -19.83 14.69 11.95
CA PRO A 367 -20.00 13.31 11.50
C PRO A 367 -19.31 13.06 10.17
N HIS A 368 -18.62 11.93 10.07
CA HIS A 368 -18.00 11.43 8.85
C HIS A 368 -18.53 10.04 8.55
N GLN A 369 -18.82 9.75 7.29
CA GLN A 369 -18.95 8.36 6.86
C GLN A 369 -17.58 7.78 6.58
N VAL A 370 -17.35 6.56 7.05
CA VAL A 370 -16.08 5.87 6.82
C VAL A 370 -16.19 5.04 5.55
N GLU A 371 -15.41 5.41 4.54
CA GLU A 371 -15.28 4.66 3.29
C GLU A 371 -14.24 3.54 3.43
N MET A 372 -14.62 2.40 2.88
CA MET A 372 -13.77 1.22 2.78
C MET A 372 -12.89 1.34 1.53
N VAL A 373 -11.58 1.32 1.70
CA VAL A 373 -10.61 1.50 0.62
C VAL A 373 -9.83 0.22 0.41
N ASP A 374 -9.82 -0.26 -0.83
CA ASP A 374 -9.00 -1.41 -1.19
C ASP A 374 -7.52 -1.03 -1.37
N THR A 375 -6.64 -1.98 -1.11
CA THR A 375 -5.20 -1.84 -1.27
C THR A 375 -4.67 -2.77 -2.34
N ARG A 376 -3.48 -2.47 -2.86
CA ARG A 376 -2.78 -3.31 -3.84
C ARG A 376 -2.65 -4.76 -3.39
N GLU A 377 -2.52 -5.00 -2.09
CA GLU A 377 -2.35 -6.35 -1.55
C GLU A 377 -3.67 -7.11 -1.39
N GLY A 378 -4.81 -6.49 -1.70
CA GLY A 378 -6.14 -7.10 -1.57
C GLY A 378 -6.65 -7.10 -0.12
N VAL A 379 -6.26 -6.12 0.69
CA VAL A 379 -6.81 -5.89 2.04
C VAL A 379 -7.64 -4.60 2.03
N VAL A 380 -8.85 -4.67 2.57
CA VAL A 380 -9.76 -3.51 2.70
C VAL A 380 -9.52 -2.84 4.04
N TYR A 381 -9.47 -1.51 4.05
CA TYR A 381 -9.37 -0.72 5.28
C TYR A 381 -10.46 0.35 5.36
N ALA A 382 -11.07 0.49 6.53
CA ALA A 382 -12.01 1.55 6.87
C ALA A 382 -11.26 2.84 7.27
N THR A 383 -10.55 3.46 6.33
CA THR A 383 -9.61 4.58 6.66
C THR A 383 -9.94 5.91 6.01
N ALA A 384 -10.85 5.96 5.05
CA ALA A 384 -11.19 7.23 4.38
C ALA A 384 -12.39 7.89 5.06
N LEU A 385 -12.14 8.92 5.87
CA LEU A 385 -13.18 9.70 6.52
C LEU A 385 -13.74 10.74 5.54
N VAL A 386 -15.02 10.63 5.20
CA VAL A 386 -15.72 11.58 4.32
C VAL A 386 -16.71 12.37 5.15
N GLY A 387 -16.46 13.67 5.32
CA GLY A 387 -17.33 14.57 6.08
C GLY A 387 -18.75 14.61 5.51
N LEU A 388 -19.73 14.56 6.40
CA LEU A 388 -21.14 14.65 6.03
C LEU A 388 -21.64 16.08 6.25
N ALA A 389 -22.27 16.66 5.23
CA ALA A 389 -22.99 17.91 5.35
C ALA A 389 -24.46 17.64 5.68
N ALA A 390 -25.01 18.36 6.65
CA ALA A 390 -26.45 18.33 6.92
C ALA A 390 -27.18 19.10 5.82
N LYS A 391 -28.27 18.53 5.31
CA LYS A 391 -29.24 19.23 4.46
C LYS A 391 -30.56 19.30 5.21
N ASP A 392 -31.08 20.51 5.40
CA ASP A 392 -32.31 20.77 6.18
C ASP A 392 -32.23 20.18 7.60
N GLY A 393 -31.08 20.40 8.27
CA GLY A 393 -30.82 19.90 9.63
C GLY A 393 -30.63 18.38 9.74
N THR A 394 -30.51 17.66 8.62
CA THR A 394 -30.42 16.19 8.60
C THR A 394 -29.20 15.72 7.83
N TYR A 395 -28.39 14.85 8.44
CA TYR A 395 -27.31 14.12 7.78
C TYR A 395 -27.85 12.86 7.10
N ARG A 396 -27.16 12.40 6.05
CA ARG A 396 -27.50 11.16 5.35
C ARG A 396 -26.24 10.35 5.04
N THR A 397 -26.33 9.04 5.25
CA THR A 397 -25.35 8.07 4.73
C THR A 397 -26.07 6.89 4.09
N SER A 398 -25.36 6.10 3.27
CA SER A 398 -25.90 4.94 2.59
C SER A 398 -25.09 3.69 2.92
N ILE A 399 -25.78 2.57 3.13
CA ILE A 399 -25.19 1.29 3.52
C ILE A 399 -25.61 0.25 2.46
N PRO A 400 -24.66 -0.40 1.77
CA PRO A 400 -24.99 -1.50 0.87
C PRO A 400 -25.78 -2.61 1.59
N ALA A 401 -26.58 -3.37 0.85
CA ALA A 401 -27.25 -4.56 1.36
C ALA A 401 -26.22 -5.54 1.94
N GLY A 402 -26.55 -6.15 3.08
CA GLY A 402 -25.70 -7.15 3.73
C GLY A 402 -24.40 -6.61 4.34
N ALA A 403 -24.22 -5.29 4.43
CA ALA A 403 -22.93 -4.69 4.75
C ALA A 403 -22.99 -3.74 5.97
N THR A 404 -21.82 -3.44 6.53
CA THR A 404 -21.62 -2.52 7.67
C THR A 404 -20.84 -1.28 7.28
N ARG A 405 -21.35 -0.11 7.68
CA ARG A 405 -20.67 1.18 7.54
C ARG A 405 -20.49 1.84 8.91
N GLN A 406 -19.32 2.44 9.14
CA GLN A 406 -19.06 3.21 10.35
C GLN A 406 -19.41 4.69 10.14
N LEU A 407 -19.98 5.30 11.18
CA LEU A 407 -20.03 6.73 11.36
C LEU A 407 -18.95 7.12 12.38
N TRP A 408 -18.04 7.98 11.96
CA TRP A 408 -17.01 8.57 12.79
C TRP A 408 -17.44 9.95 13.27
N LEU A 409 -17.58 10.12 14.57
CA LEU A 409 -18.07 11.34 15.21
C LEU A 409 -16.86 12.14 15.70
N ALA A 410 -16.25 12.95 14.83
CA ALA A 410 -15.12 13.80 15.18
C ALA A 410 -15.57 15.03 15.96
N SER A 411 -14.89 15.39 17.04
CA SER A 411 -15.22 16.54 17.87
C SER A 411 -14.04 17.49 18.06
N HIS A 412 -14.32 18.79 18.04
CA HIS A 412 -13.42 19.86 18.47
C HIS A 412 -14.15 20.84 19.39
N VAL A 413 -14.20 20.53 20.68
CA VAL A 413 -14.97 21.31 21.66
C VAL A 413 -14.18 22.54 22.08
N ARG A 414 -14.68 23.74 21.81
CA ARG A 414 -14.03 25.01 22.24
C ARG A 414 -14.84 25.76 23.31
N ASN A 415 -16.12 26.00 23.03
CA ASN A 415 -16.97 26.91 23.82
C ASN A 415 -18.06 26.16 24.61
N VAL A 416 -17.68 25.06 25.27
CA VAL A 416 -18.57 24.30 26.16
C VAL A 416 -17.96 24.30 27.56
N ALA A 417 -18.78 24.56 28.57
CA ALA A 417 -18.34 24.54 29.96
C ALA A 417 -17.91 23.11 30.37
N PRO A 418 -17.01 22.96 31.35
CA PRO A 418 -16.72 21.66 31.93
C PRO A 418 -17.98 21.01 32.49
N GLY A 419 -18.11 19.71 32.32
CA GLY A 419 -19.26 18.96 32.81
C GLY A 419 -19.57 17.71 32.01
N ASP A 420 -20.55 16.97 32.50
CA ASP A 420 -21.08 15.77 31.88
C ASP A 420 -22.42 16.08 31.22
N TYR A 421 -22.52 15.75 29.94
CA TYR A 421 -23.71 16.00 29.12
C TYR A 421 -24.17 14.69 28.48
N THR A 422 -25.49 14.53 28.42
CA THR A 422 -26.14 13.41 27.74
C THR A 422 -26.89 13.93 26.53
N GLY A 423 -26.76 13.23 25.41
CA GLY A 423 -27.45 13.54 24.18
C GLY A 423 -27.92 12.27 23.49
N ARG A 424 -28.35 12.41 22.23
CA ARG A 424 -28.79 11.28 21.42
C ARG A 424 -28.55 11.49 19.94
N ILE A 425 -28.44 10.38 19.22
CA ILE A 425 -28.43 10.29 17.77
C ILE A 425 -29.76 9.69 17.35
N GLU A 426 -30.57 10.47 16.65
CA GLU A 426 -31.86 10.07 16.13
C GLU A 426 -31.68 9.60 14.68
N LEU A 427 -31.91 8.30 14.44
CA LEU A 427 -31.69 7.63 13.16
C LEU A 427 -33.04 7.23 12.56
N THR A 428 -33.19 7.40 11.25
CA THR A 428 -34.34 6.92 10.48
C THR A 428 -33.87 6.18 9.24
N ALA A 429 -34.40 4.99 9.03
CA ALA A 429 -34.14 4.15 7.86
C ALA A 429 -35.44 3.47 7.38
N SER A 430 -35.38 2.76 6.26
CA SER A 430 -36.52 2.00 5.73
C SER A 430 -37.05 0.94 6.70
N SER A 431 -36.22 0.46 7.64
CA SER A 431 -36.61 -0.47 8.70
C SER A 431 -37.23 0.20 9.95
N GLY A 432 -37.41 1.52 9.95
CA GLY A 432 -37.95 2.29 11.08
C GLY A 432 -36.93 3.24 11.74
N ALA A 433 -37.39 3.91 12.80
CA ALA A 433 -36.61 4.86 13.58
C ALA A 433 -35.84 4.16 14.73
N LYS A 434 -34.67 4.69 15.07
CA LYS A 434 -33.84 4.27 16.21
C LYS A 434 -33.27 5.49 16.92
N VAL A 435 -33.07 5.37 18.23
CA VAL A 435 -32.41 6.40 19.04
C VAL A 435 -31.22 5.75 19.75
N VAL A 436 -30.06 6.37 19.63
CA VAL A 436 -28.81 5.92 20.26
C VAL A 436 -28.37 6.98 21.27
N PRO A 437 -28.20 6.65 22.55
CA PRO A 437 -27.70 7.62 23.54
C PRO A 437 -26.25 8.01 23.23
N MET A 438 -25.86 9.23 23.60
CA MET A 438 -24.50 9.74 23.45
C MET A 438 -24.08 10.48 24.73
N ALA A 439 -22.79 10.43 25.07
CA ALA A 439 -22.22 11.15 26.20
C ALA A 439 -21.07 12.08 25.78
N LEU A 440 -20.99 13.24 26.43
CA LEU A 440 -19.87 14.19 26.33
C LEU A 440 -19.38 14.51 27.74
N ASN A 441 -18.08 14.30 27.99
CA ASN A 441 -17.41 14.70 29.22
C ASN A 441 -16.36 15.77 28.89
N VAL A 442 -16.60 17.01 29.33
CA VAL A 442 -15.68 18.13 29.13
C VAL A 442 -14.87 18.33 30.39
N HIS A 443 -13.57 18.06 30.31
CA HIS A 443 -12.63 18.27 31.41
C HIS A 443 -12.33 19.77 31.63
N PRO A 444 -11.94 20.19 32.84
CA PRO A 444 -11.68 21.59 33.14
C PRO A 444 -10.46 22.16 32.41
N GLN A 445 -9.54 21.32 31.93
CA GLN A 445 -8.35 21.71 31.18
C GLN A 445 -8.66 22.17 29.75
N THR A 446 -7.76 23.00 29.22
CA THR A 446 -7.78 23.46 27.82
C THR A 446 -6.46 23.05 27.17
N MET A 447 -6.51 22.36 26.04
CA MET A 447 -5.35 22.09 25.19
C MET A 447 -4.87 23.41 24.55
N PRO A 448 -3.57 23.74 24.55
CA PRO A 448 -3.08 24.99 23.99
C PRO A 448 -3.34 25.08 22.48
N GLU A 449 -3.50 26.29 21.95
CA GLU A 449 -3.71 26.52 20.51
C GLU A 449 -2.49 26.14 19.68
N GLN A 450 -1.29 26.34 20.23
CA GLN A 450 -0.02 25.97 19.64
C GLN A 450 0.65 24.91 20.49
N LEU A 451 1.13 23.84 19.85
CA LEU A 451 1.87 22.77 20.50
C LEU A 451 3.36 23.07 20.45
N ASP A 452 4.04 22.81 21.56
CA ASP A 452 5.51 22.93 21.64
C ASP A 452 6.23 21.81 20.88
N THR A 453 5.54 20.73 20.52
CA THR A 453 6.10 19.64 19.73
C THR A 453 6.08 19.97 18.24
N ALA A 454 7.12 19.54 17.52
CA ALA A 454 7.13 19.54 16.07
C ALA A 454 6.45 18.28 15.54
N ALA A 455 5.42 18.44 14.73
CA ALA A 455 4.72 17.37 14.02
C ALA A 455 4.77 17.64 12.52
N GLY A 456 5.46 16.76 11.80
CA GLY A 456 5.71 16.90 10.37
C GLY A 456 5.43 15.63 9.60
N VAL A 457 5.05 15.81 8.35
CA VAL A 457 5.05 14.78 7.31
C VAL A 457 5.77 15.36 6.09
N PHE A 458 6.40 14.51 5.28
CA PHE A 458 6.98 14.92 4.00
C PHE A 458 5.86 15.22 3.00
N ASP A 459 5.11 16.30 3.24
CA ASP A 459 3.86 16.61 2.54
C ASP A 459 4.08 16.92 1.07
N TYR A 460 5.16 17.65 0.76
CA TYR A 460 5.49 18.10 -0.59
C TYR A 460 4.30 18.69 -1.35
N ALA A 461 3.37 19.34 -0.62
CA ALA A 461 2.13 19.86 -1.17
C ALA A 461 2.40 20.95 -2.23
N ASN A 462 3.46 21.74 -2.01
CA ASN A 462 3.98 22.71 -2.97
C ASN A 462 4.48 22.08 -4.28
N GLY A 463 4.87 20.80 -4.25
CA GLY A 463 5.31 20.05 -5.43
C GLY A 463 4.19 19.32 -6.18
N LYS A 464 2.92 19.46 -5.77
CA LYS A 464 1.78 18.73 -6.35
C LYS A 464 1.97 17.20 -6.35
N ASN A 465 2.70 16.70 -5.37
CA ASN A 465 2.92 15.26 -5.18
C ASN A 465 1.68 14.59 -4.58
N TYR A 466 1.65 13.26 -4.57
CA TYR A 466 0.62 12.46 -3.85
C TYR A 466 -0.85 12.77 -4.23
N LEU A 467 -1.11 13.13 -5.49
CA LEU A 467 -2.44 13.55 -5.98
C LEU A 467 -2.93 14.90 -5.44
N VAL A 468 -2.03 15.69 -4.84
CA VAL A 468 -2.27 17.12 -4.63
C VAL A 468 -2.24 17.81 -6.00
N THR A 469 -3.27 18.60 -6.26
CA THR A 469 -3.52 19.35 -7.48
C THR A 469 -3.81 20.80 -7.10
N GLU A 470 -3.79 21.71 -8.06
CA GLU A 470 -4.21 23.11 -7.81
C GLU A 470 -5.63 23.18 -7.22
N THR A 471 -6.53 22.31 -7.68
CA THR A 471 -7.93 22.33 -7.26
C THR A 471 -8.18 21.84 -5.83
N ASN A 472 -7.28 21.03 -5.25
CA ASN A 472 -7.45 20.48 -3.90
C ASN A 472 -6.37 20.92 -2.90
N LEU A 473 -5.34 21.68 -3.33
CA LEU A 473 -4.23 22.10 -2.49
C LEU A 473 -4.69 22.79 -1.20
N GLN A 474 -5.60 23.76 -1.30
CA GLN A 474 -6.08 24.49 -0.12
C GLN A 474 -6.83 23.58 0.87
N ALA A 475 -7.59 22.61 0.37
CA ALA A 475 -8.27 21.63 1.21
C ALA A 475 -7.24 20.69 1.90
N CYS A 476 -6.21 20.25 1.18
CA CYS A 476 -5.13 19.44 1.76
C CYS A 476 -4.36 20.20 2.86
N LEU A 477 -4.01 21.47 2.62
CA LEU A 477 -3.33 22.30 3.62
C LEU A 477 -4.21 22.55 4.84
N ALA A 478 -5.49 22.84 4.64
CA ALA A 478 -6.44 23.01 5.73
C ALA A 478 -6.59 21.74 6.57
N ASP A 479 -6.63 20.57 5.93
CA ASP A 479 -6.69 19.28 6.61
C ASP A 479 -5.41 18.99 7.43
N LEU A 480 -4.22 19.21 6.88
CA LEU A 480 -2.98 19.02 7.63
C LEU A 480 -2.88 19.97 8.84
N ARG A 481 -3.22 21.25 8.66
CA ARG A 481 -3.19 22.24 9.75
C ARG A 481 -4.22 21.96 10.83
N SER A 482 -5.41 21.50 10.47
CA SER A 482 -6.44 21.13 11.46
C SER A 482 -6.05 19.91 12.30
N HIS A 483 -5.10 19.10 11.81
CA HIS A 483 -4.50 17.98 12.55
C HIS A 483 -3.15 18.34 13.20
N HIS A 484 -2.90 19.64 13.45
CA HIS A 484 -1.71 20.17 14.13
C HIS A 484 -0.36 19.86 13.45
N VAL A 485 -0.36 19.60 12.13
CA VAL A 485 0.91 19.59 11.38
C VAL A 485 1.48 21.01 11.41
N ASN A 486 2.65 21.16 12.04
CA ASN A 486 3.32 22.45 12.25
C ASN A 486 4.80 22.42 11.84
N ALA A 487 5.28 21.30 11.30
CA ALA A 487 6.60 21.18 10.68
C ALA A 487 6.46 20.63 9.24
N PRO A 488 5.89 21.40 8.30
CA PRO A 488 5.77 21.02 6.91
C PRO A 488 7.13 20.81 6.24
N TRP A 489 7.14 20.00 5.18
CA TRP A 489 8.33 19.65 4.43
C TRP A 489 8.13 19.92 2.94
N GLY A 490 8.86 20.91 2.45
CA GLY A 490 8.81 21.34 1.05
C GLY A 490 9.64 20.42 0.16
N ALA A 491 9.20 20.27 -1.10
CA ALA A 491 9.98 19.57 -2.10
C ALA A 491 11.29 20.33 -2.41
N ALA A 492 12.37 19.62 -2.77
CA ALA A 492 13.68 20.21 -3.04
C ALA A 492 13.67 21.36 -4.08
N TRP A 493 12.74 21.31 -5.04
CA TRP A 493 12.57 22.33 -6.07
C TRP A 493 11.79 23.57 -5.61
N ALA A 494 11.10 23.51 -4.47
CA ALA A 494 10.42 24.69 -3.92
C ALA A 494 11.38 25.65 -3.21
N VAL A 495 12.55 25.15 -2.82
CA VAL A 495 13.65 25.92 -2.21
C VAL A 495 14.85 25.96 -3.18
N LEU A 496 14.68 25.45 -4.40
CA LEU A 496 15.66 25.46 -5.49
C LEU A 496 17.07 25.03 -5.06
N PHE A 497 17.36 23.72 -5.11
CA PHE A 497 18.77 23.30 -5.21
C PHE A 497 19.41 24.05 -6.40
N PRO A 498 20.56 24.71 -6.22
CA PRO A 498 20.97 25.73 -7.16
C PRO A 498 21.25 25.16 -8.55
N SER A 499 20.81 25.90 -9.57
CA SER A 499 21.04 25.57 -10.96
C SER A 499 22.48 25.88 -11.37
N ARG A 500 22.92 25.25 -12.47
CA ARG A 500 24.29 25.36 -12.98
C ARG A 500 24.71 26.81 -13.29
N ASP A 501 23.78 27.60 -13.77
CA ASP A 501 23.95 28.96 -14.26
C ASP A 501 23.94 30.02 -13.15
N LEU A 502 23.70 29.62 -11.89
CA LEU A 502 23.77 30.51 -10.73
C LEU A 502 25.22 30.92 -10.39
N PHE A 503 26.20 30.16 -10.88
CA PHE A 503 27.62 30.39 -10.60
C PHE A 503 28.49 30.41 -11.86
N ASP A 504 29.53 31.22 -11.85
CA ASP A 504 30.62 31.15 -12.83
C ASP A 504 31.57 29.97 -12.55
N ASP A 505 32.62 29.82 -13.37
CA ASP A 505 33.56 28.70 -13.29
C ASP A 505 34.41 28.72 -12.00
N GLN A 506 34.49 29.86 -11.34
CA GLN A 506 35.25 30.10 -10.11
C GLN A 506 34.36 30.03 -8.84
N GLY A 507 33.08 29.64 -9.01
CA GLY A 507 32.13 29.51 -7.92
C GLY A 507 31.61 30.84 -7.36
N ASN A 508 31.73 31.95 -8.10
CA ASN A 508 31.07 33.21 -7.74
C ASN A 508 29.59 33.15 -8.06
N LEU A 509 28.73 33.65 -7.16
CA LEU A 509 27.31 33.83 -7.38
C LEU A 509 27.11 34.97 -8.39
N THR A 510 26.59 34.68 -9.57
CA THR A 510 26.48 35.66 -10.67
C THR A 510 25.11 36.35 -10.74
N LYS A 511 24.12 35.81 -10.04
CA LYS A 511 22.75 36.34 -9.97
C LYS A 511 22.10 35.96 -8.65
N ALA A 512 21.11 36.75 -8.22
CA ALA A 512 20.36 36.44 -7.00
C ALA A 512 19.60 35.11 -7.14
N PRO A 513 19.55 34.27 -6.09
CA PRO A 513 18.65 33.13 -6.06
C PRO A 513 17.19 33.58 -6.18
N ASP A 514 16.35 32.76 -6.81
CA ASP A 514 14.91 32.98 -6.88
C ASP A 514 14.23 32.35 -5.66
N PHE A 515 13.55 33.17 -4.86
CA PHE A 515 12.86 32.75 -3.64
C PHE A 515 11.33 32.66 -3.78
N ALA A 516 10.75 32.96 -4.96
CA ALA A 516 9.30 33.09 -5.11
C ALA A 516 8.51 31.83 -4.71
N ALA A 517 9.03 30.65 -5.02
CA ALA A 517 8.39 29.38 -4.65
C ALA A 517 8.48 29.09 -3.14
N PHE A 518 9.56 29.54 -2.49
CA PHE A 518 9.74 29.43 -1.05
C PHE A 518 8.79 30.36 -0.33
N ASP A 519 8.69 31.62 -0.76
CA ASP A 519 7.79 32.62 -0.17
C ASP A 519 6.33 32.19 -0.25
N ALA A 520 5.91 31.67 -1.41
CA ALA A 520 4.57 31.12 -1.58
C ALA A 520 4.31 29.93 -0.65
N TRP A 521 5.32 29.09 -0.40
CA TRP A 521 5.21 27.95 0.52
C TRP A 521 5.17 28.37 1.98
N ILE A 522 6.00 29.34 2.41
CA ILE A 522 5.95 29.92 3.76
C ILE A 522 4.59 30.57 4.02
N ALA A 523 4.08 31.35 3.07
CA ALA A 523 2.74 31.96 3.16
C ALA A 523 1.62 30.92 3.26
N ALA A 524 1.82 29.75 2.64
CA ALA A 524 0.94 28.60 2.75
C ALA A 524 1.11 27.79 4.06
N TRP A 525 1.90 28.26 5.03
CA TRP A 525 2.08 27.59 6.32
C TRP A 525 2.30 28.62 7.44
N PRO A 526 1.33 29.51 7.69
CA PRO A 526 1.52 30.58 8.66
C PRO A 526 1.80 30.01 10.05
N ASN A 527 2.80 30.59 10.73
CA ASN A 527 3.19 30.23 12.10
C ASN A 527 3.67 28.79 12.29
N ALA A 528 4.09 28.09 11.23
CA ALA A 528 4.67 26.76 11.38
C ALA A 528 5.87 26.78 12.34
N ARG A 529 5.96 25.78 13.23
CA ARG A 529 7.07 25.61 14.16
C ARG A 529 8.39 25.49 13.41
N ARG A 530 8.41 24.73 12.32
CA ARG A 530 9.58 24.54 11.46
C ARG A 530 9.18 24.50 9.98
N TYR A 531 10.10 24.84 9.10
CA TYR A 531 9.98 24.69 7.65
C TYR A 531 11.11 23.78 7.17
N GLY A 532 10.79 22.50 6.96
CA GLY A 532 11.77 21.48 6.56
C GLY A 532 11.97 21.43 5.05
N VAL A 533 13.22 21.28 4.62
CA VAL A 533 13.57 21.14 3.20
C VAL A 533 14.54 19.99 3.03
N TYR A 534 14.18 19.02 2.21
CA TYR A 534 15.08 17.92 1.85
C TYR A 534 15.75 18.21 0.51
N LEU A 535 17.08 18.30 0.49
CA LEU A 535 17.89 18.64 -0.70
C LEU A 535 18.40 17.41 -1.47
N ALA A 536 18.18 16.19 -0.96
CA ALA A 536 18.51 14.93 -1.65
C ALA A 536 19.95 14.83 -2.16
N THR A 537 20.92 15.28 -1.37
CA THR A 537 22.34 15.15 -1.70
C THR A 537 22.87 13.75 -1.37
N SER A 538 23.94 13.34 -2.04
CA SER A 538 24.58 12.03 -1.89
C SER A 538 26.11 12.19 -1.76
N PRO A 539 26.84 11.10 -1.44
CA PRO A 539 28.31 11.07 -1.52
C PRO A 539 28.90 11.52 -2.86
N THR A 540 28.13 11.51 -3.96
CA THR A 540 28.60 11.88 -5.30
C THR A 540 28.03 13.21 -5.82
N SER A 541 27.15 13.85 -5.04
CA SER A 541 26.51 15.10 -5.47
C SER A 541 27.51 16.24 -5.62
N LYS A 542 27.33 17.02 -6.68
CA LYS A 542 28.07 18.26 -6.95
C LYS A 542 27.17 19.46 -6.68
N PHE A 543 27.71 20.51 -6.06
CA PHE A 543 26.97 21.75 -5.84
C PHE A 543 26.78 22.49 -7.17
N GLY A 544 25.55 22.95 -7.44
CA GLY A 544 25.19 23.51 -8.74
C GLY A 544 25.29 22.52 -9.91
N GLY A 545 25.43 21.21 -9.64
CA GLY A 545 25.80 20.22 -10.66
C GLY A 545 27.25 20.34 -11.17
N ARG A 546 28.07 21.22 -10.59
CA ARG A 546 29.41 21.59 -11.08
C ARG A 546 30.53 21.24 -10.12
N PHE A 547 30.43 21.72 -8.89
CA PHE A 547 31.56 21.76 -7.96
C PHE A 547 31.55 20.52 -7.06
N GLY A 548 32.62 19.74 -7.11
CA GLY A 548 32.79 18.58 -6.23
C GLY A 548 33.09 19.02 -4.81
N ARG A 549 32.61 18.26 -3.81
CA ARG A 549 32.91 18.56 -2.40
C ARG A 549 34.41 18.61 -2.13
N GLY A 550 34.81 19.48 -1.22
CA GLY A 550 36.21 19.67 -0.83
C GLY A 550 37.03 20.56 -1.77
N THR A 551 36.45 21.05 -2.87
CA THR A 551 37.08 22.06 -3.74
C THR A 551 36.87 23.47 -3.19
N VAL A 552 37.72 24.42 -3.61
CA VAL A 552 37.58 25.83 -3.20
C VAL A 552 36.30 26.43 -3.77
N GLU A 553 35.98 26.10 -5.02
CA GLU A 553 34.78 26.55 -5.73
C GLU A 553 33.51 26.04 -5.06
N PHE A 554 33.51 24.79 -4.58
CA PHE A 554 32.40 24.22 -3.81
C PHE A 554 32.12 25.02 -2.54
N SER A 555 33.14 25.22 -1.70
CA SER A 555 32.98 25.94 -0.44
C SER A 555 32.54 27.38 -0.69
N LYS A 556 33.13 28.03 -1.69
CA LYS A 556 32.82 29.41 -2.07
C LYS A 556 31.38 29.57 -2.58
N ALA A 557 30.94 28.69 -3.48
CA ALA A 557 29.59 28.73 -4.03
C ALA A 557 28.52 28.44 -2.96
N LEU A 558 28.75 27.41 -2.14
CA LEU A 558 27.85 27.03 -1.05
C LEU A 558 27.69 28.16 -0.04
N THR A 559 28.80 28.79 0.36
CA THR A 559 28.78 29.91 1.32
C THR A 559 27.98 31.09 0.80
N GLN A 560 28.18 31.52 -0.45
CA GLN A 560 27.43 32.65 -1.02
C GLN A 560 25.94 32.35 -1.13
N TRP A 561 25.58 31.13 -1.56
CA TRP A 561 24.19 30.71 -1.65
C TRP A 561 23.53 30.64 -0.26
N ALA A 562 24.19 30.00 0.70
CA ALA A 562 23.68 29.89 2.08
C ALA A 562 23.52 31.27 2.74
N ALA A 563 24.48 32.19 2.52
CA ALA A 563 24.37 33.56 3.01
C ALA A 563 23.17 34.31 2.41
N ALA A 564 22.91 34.14 1.11
CA ALA A 564 21.73 34.71 0.46
C ALA A 564 20.42 34.18 1.07
N TRP A 565 20.34 32.88 1.37
CA TRP A 565 19.20 32.27 2.07
C TRP A 565 19.02 32.81 3.48
N GLN A 566 20.10 32.98 4.24
CA GLN A 566 20.02 33.56 5.57
C GLN A 566 19.48 35.00 5.54
N THR A 567 19.99 35.84 4.63
CA THR A 567 19.49 37.21 4.45
C THR A 567 18.01 37.21 4.13
N HIS A 568 17.59 36.42 3.15
CA HIS A 568 16.18 36.32 2.75
C HIS A 568 15.27 35.86 3.90
N ASN A 569 15.68 34.84 4.66
CA ASN A 569 14.92 34.37 5.81
C ASN A 569 14.73 35.45 6.89
N ARG A 570 15.76 36.29 7.12
CA ARG A 570 15.66 37.43 8.03
C ARG A 570 14.73 38.52 7.50
N GLU A 571 14.77 38.80 6.20
CA GLU A 571 13.87 39.76 5.54
C GLU A 571 12.40 39.32 5.62
N LEU A 572 12.14 38.00 5.57
CA LEU A 572 10.81 37.43 5.83
C LEU A 572 10.40 37.46 7.31
N GLY A 573 11.29 37.86 8.23
CA GLY A 573 11.03 37.88 9.67
C GLY A 573 11.00 36.50 10.32
N LEU A 574 11.67 35.50 9.74
CA LEU A 574 11.77 34.16 10.33
C LEU A 574 12.81 34.13 11.44
N GLU A 575 12.41 33.62 12.62
CA GLU A 575 13.33 33.40 13.74
C GLU A 575 14.43 32.37 13.40
N PRO A 576 15.64 32.50 13.98
CA PRO A 576 16.69 31.50 13.84
C PRO A 576 16.20 30.09 14.20
N GLY A 577 16.59 29.12 13.37
CA GLY A 577 16.22 27.72 13.47
C GLY A 577 14.87 27.38 12.83
N ARG A 578 14.03 28.35 12.45
CA ARG A 578 12.72 28.04 11.84
C ARG A 578 12.85 27.26 10.54
N VAL A 579 13.83 27.58 9.70
CA VAL A 579 14.13 26.81 8.48
C VAL A 579 15.11 25.69 8.80
N ILE A 580 14.73 24.46 8.45
CA ILE A 580 15.53 23.25 8.65
C ILE A 580 15.95 22.70 7.28
N LEU A 581 17.23 22.40 7.12
CA LEU A 581 17.75 21.69 5.96
C LEU A 581 18.10 20.24 6.29
N HIS A 582 17.63 19.33 5.44
CA HIS A 582 18.00 17.93 5.42
C HIS A 582 18.80 17.65 4.14
N LEU A 583 20.06 17.28 4.29
CA LEU A 583 21.00 17.17 3.17
C LEU A 583 21.13 15.75 2.63
N VAL A 584 21.42 14.78 3.51
CA VAL A 584 21.66 13.37 3.16
C VAL A 584 20.74 12.52 4.02
N ASP A 585 19.93 11.71 3.35
CA ASP A 585 18.90 10.85 3.97
C ASP A 585 19.50 9.57 4.55
N GLU A 586 19.03 9.19 5.73
CA GLU A 586 19.33 7.93 6.42
C GLU A 586 20.83 7.62 6.53
N VAL A 587 21.64 8.58 6.99
CA VAL A 587 23.11 8.45 7.08
C VAL A 587 23.52 7.20 7.88
N HIS A 588 24.32 6.31 7.26
CA HIS A 588 24.79 5.08 7.93
C HIS A 588 26.13 4.52 7.45
N THR A 589 26.62 4.94 6.29
CA THR A 589 27.94 4.54 5.77
C THR A 589 28.99 5.62 6.02
N ARG A 590 30.26 5.23 6.03
CA ARG A 590 31.39 6.17 6.12
C ARG A 590 31.32 7.29 5.08
N ALA A 591 31.07 6.95 3.82
CA ALA A 591 31.01 7.92 2.73
C ALA A 591 29.84 8.91 2.91
N GLN A 592 28.70 8.47 3.45
CA GLN A 592 27.60 9.36 3.81
C GLN A 592 27.95 10.25 5.01
N LEU A 593 28.60 9.71 6.06
CA LEU A 593 29.03 10.49 7.22
C LEU A 593 30.00 11.60 6.81
N GLU A 594 31.03 11.28 6.04
CA GLU A 594 32.00 12.25 5.55
C GLU A 594 31.34 13.31 4.66
N ALA A 595 30.40 12.90 3.79
CA ALA A 595 29.60 13.81 2.98
C ALA A 595 28.77 14.77 3.84
N SER A 596 28.01 14.24 4.80
CA SER A 596 27.16 15.03 5.67
C SER A 596 27.96 16.02 6.50
N ILE A 597 29.10 15.62 7.07
CA ILE A 597 29.98 16.53 7.84
C ILE A 597 30.42 17.70 6.96
N GLN A 598 30.92 17.43 5.74
CA GLN A 598 31.40 18.49 4.84
C GLN A 598 30.29 19.48 4.45
N TRP A 599 29.09 18.96 4.12
CA TRP A 599 27.96 19.82 3.78
C TRP A 599 27.47 20.63 4.98
N CYS A 600 27.25 19.98 6.13
CA CYS A 600 26.70 20.63 7.31
C CYS A 600 27.67 21.67 7.87
N GLN A 601 28.97 21.36 7.92
CA GLN A 601 30.00 22.30 8.38
C GLN A 601 30.05 23.55 7.50
N ALA A 602 30.13 23.38 6.18
CA ALA A 602 30.21 24.51 5.25
C ALA A 602 28.92 25.36 5.29
N PHE A 603 27.77 24.71 5.44
CA PHE A 603 26.49 25.40 5.55
C PHE A 603 26.36 26.19 6.85
N LYS A 604 26.64 25.59 8.01
CA LYS A 604 26.57 26.27 9.32
C LYS A 604 27.55 27.45 9.43
N ALA A 605 28.69 27.39 8.75
CA ALA A 605 29.64 28.50 8.70
C ALA A 605 29.08 29.74 7.98
N ALA A 606 28.18 29.54 7.01
CA ALA A 606 27.64 30.60 6.16
C ALA A 606 26.22 31.05 6.56
N ALA A 607 25.41 30.12 7.08
CA ALA A 607 24.02 30.35 7.46
C ALA A 607 23.72 29.79 8.87
N PRO A 608 24.34 30.33 9.94
CA PRO A 608 24.13 29.85 11.30
C PRO A 608 22.66 29.88 11.77
N ASP A 609 21.84 30.79 11.24
CA ASP A 609 20.42 30.93 11.61
C ASP A 609 19.56 29.81 11.02
N MET A 610 20.06 29.03 10.07
CA MET A 610 19.36 27.89 9.53
C MET A 610 19.77 26.62 10.29
N ALA A 611 18.78 25.78 10.60
CA ALA A 611 19.00 24.54 11.34
C ALA A 611 19.34 23.38 10.41
N VAL A 612 20.20 22.47 10.87
CA VAL A 612 20.56 21.24 10.16
C VAL A 612 19.87 20.02 10.79
N PHE A 613 19.23 19.21 9.95
CA PHE A 613 18.55 17.99 10.33
C PHE A 613 19.27 16.75 9.81
N ASN A 614 19.42 15.73 10.66
CA ASN A 614 19.98 14.43 10.31
C ASN A 614 19.14 13.28 10.89
N ASP A 615 18.90 12.24 10.10
CA ASP A 615 18.03 11.10 10.42
C ASP A 615 18.72 9.72 10.35
N PRO A 616 19.80 9.50 11.10
CA PRO A 616 20.71 8.37 10.92
C PRO A 616 20.06 7.00 11.19
N LEU A 617 20.56 5.96 10.51
CA LEU A 617 20.30 4.57 10.88
C LEU A 617 21.34 4.12 11.92
N LEU A 618 21.11 4.52 13.18
CA LEU A 618 22.06 4.38 14.29
C LEU A 618 22.66 2.98 14.48
N ALA A 619 21.87 1.91 14.32
CA ALA A 619 22.37 0.54 14.50
C ALA A 619 23.22 0.06 13.31
N ASN A 620 23.09 0.72 12.15
CA ASN A 620 23.84 0.39 10.95
C ASN A 620 25.21 1.10 10.89
N ILE A 621 25.43 2.11 11.73
CA ILE A 621 26.74 2.78 11.84
C ILE A 621 27.72 1.84 12.53
N SER A 622 28.83 1.53 11.85
CA SER A 622 29.87 0.65 12.37
C SER A 622 30.54 1.24 13.62
N GLY A 623 31.13 0.39 14.47
CA GLY A 623 31.91 0.88 15.62
C GLY A 623 33.10 1.76 15.19
N ARG A 624 33.72 1.44 14.05
CA ARG A 624 34.84 2.22 13.46
C ARG A 624 34.41 3.61 13.02
N ASP A 625 33.18 3.76 12.54
CA ASP A 625 32.67 5.03 12.00
C ASP A 625 31.89 5.85 13.05
N TRP A 626 31.73 5.34 14.28
CA TRP A 626 31.06 6.06 15.36
C TRP A 626 31.71 7.42 15.69
N PRO A 627 33.06 7.57 15.72
CA PRO A 627 33.68 8.88 15.91
C PRO A 627 33.32 9.89 14.81
N LEU A 628 33.12 9.45 13.56
CA LEU A 628 32.64 10.32 12.49
C LEU A 628 31.19 10.75 12.73
N PHE A 629 30.35 9.85 13.23
CA PHE A 629 28.99 10.21 13.62
C PHE A 629 28.98 11.23 14.75
N GLN A 630 29.85 11.10 15.76
CA GLN A 630 29.98 12.12 16.81
C GLN A 630 30.39 13.48 16.24
N LYS A 631 31.30 13.50 15.26
CA LYS A 631 31.64 14.73 14.53
C LYS A 631 30.47 15.32 13.75
N LEU A 632 29.60 14.49 13.17
CA LEU A 632 28.38 14.96 12.52
C LEU A 632 27.42 15.65 13.52
N LEU A 633 27.36 15.17 14.77
CA LEU A 633 26.51 15.78 15.81
C LEU A 633 26.92 17.22 16.13
N GLU A 634 28.20 17.58 16.00
CA GLU A 634 28.70 18.95 16.20
C GLU A 634 28.08 19.95 15.21
N HIS A 635 27.60 19.47 14.06
CA HIS A 635 26.97 20.29 13.03
C HIS A 635 25.47 19.98 12.86
N THR A 636 24.87 19.22 13.78
CA THR A 636 23.46 18.87 13.77
C THR A 636 22.69 19.73 14.76
N ASP A 637 21.52 20.22 14.38
CA ASP A 637 20.60 20.97 15.27
C ASP A 637 19.37 20.13 15.62
N VAL A 638 18.90 19.30 14.67
CA VAL A 638 17.80 18.36 14.87
C VAL A 638 18.25 16.95 14.52
N LEU A 639 18.22 16.04 15.50
CA LEU A 639 18.56 14.63 15.31
C LEU A 639 17.27 13.81 15.34
N CYS A 640 17.01 13.04 14.29
CA CYS A 640 15.75 12.32 14.10
C CYS A 640 15.98 10.86 13.70
N PRO A 641 16.39 9.93 14.58
CA PRO A 641 16.54 8.53 14.21
C PRO A 641 15.18 7.81 14.10
N GLN A 642 15.17 6.59 13.53
CA GLN A 642 14.02 5.69 13.72
C GLN A 642 13.97 5.16 15.16
N PRO A 643 12.80 5.05 15.81
CA PRO A 643 12.68 4.49 17.15
C PRO A 643 13.34 3.11 17.28
N THR A 644 13.16 2.23 16.30
CA THR A 644 13.75 0.88 16.32
C THR A 644 15.29 0.90 16.25
N GLN A 645 15.86 1.88 15.54
CA GLN A 645 17.32 2.06 15.44
C GLN A 645 17.88 2.59 16.77
N TYR A 646 17.20 3.57 17.38
CA TYR A 646 17.57 4.10 18.68
C TYR A 646 17.47 3.04 19.79
N LEU A 647 16.36 2.28 19.84
CA LEU A 647 16.16 1.24 20.85
C LEU A 647 17.22 0.13 20.78
N ARG A 648 17.72 -0.21 19.58
CA ARG A 648 18.77 -1.20 19.35
C ARG A 648 20.18 -0.66 19.56
N ALA A 649 20.37 0.65 19.70
CA ALA A 649 21.67 1.23 19.93
C ALA A 649 22.25 0.78 21.29
N SER A 650 23.59 0.68 21.38
CA SER A 650 24.26 0.34 22.63
C SER A 650 24.03 1.43 23.71
N PRO A 651 24.17 1.10 25.00
CA PRO A 651 24.03 2.09 26.08
C PRO A 651 24.92 3.33 25.89
N GLU A 652 26.16 3.15 25.45
CA GLU A 652 27.10 4.24 25.16
C GLU A 652 26.58 5.18 24.06
N ARG A 653 26.04 4.61 22.96
CA ARG A 653 25.46 5.39 21.86
C ARG A 653 24.23 6.15 22.32
N LYS A 654 23.36 5.52 23.12
CA LYS A 654 22.19 6.18 23.72
C LYS A 654 22.62 7.35 24.62
N ALA A 655 23.64 7.17 25.44
CA ALA A 655 24.18 8.24 26.29
C ALA A 655 24.74 9.43 25.48
N ALA A 656 25.38 9.19 24.34
CA ALA A 656 25.80 10.27 23.43
C ALA A 656 24.59 11.03 22.85
N ILE A 657 23.55 10.33 22.44
CA ILE A 657 22.32 10.91 21.91
C ILE A 657 21.55 11.69 23.00
N GLN A 658 21.48 11.17 24.22
CA GLN A 658 20.86 11.86 25.35
C GLN A 658 21.60 13.16 25.70
N ARG A 659 22.94 13.16 25.65
CA ARG A 659 23.74 14.38 25.80
C ARG A 659 23.44 15.40 24.71
N PHE A 660 23.31 14.98 23.46
CA PHE A 660 22.86 15.84 22.37
C PHE A 660 21.46 16.40 22.65
N ALA A 661 20.50 15.54 23.02
CA ALA A 661 19.10 15.91 23.25
C ALA A 661 18.89 16.83 24.47
N SER A 662 19.85 16.85 25.41
CA SER A 662 19.79 17.68 26.62
C SER A 662 20.40 19.07 26.43
N ALA A 663 21.03 19.33 25.27
CA ALA A 663 21.58 20.63 24.95
C ALA A 663 20.45 21.62 24.59
N PRO A 664 20.47 22.87 25.09
CA PRO A 664 19.33 23.79 25.02
C PRO A 664 18.97 24.25 23.59
N ASP A 665 19.91 24.16 22.66
CA ASP A 665 19.78 24.56 21.25
C ASP A 665 19.51 23.39 20.30
N LYS A 666 19.35 22.16 20.84
CA LYS A 666 19.18 20.94 20.06
C LYS A 666 17.78 20.37 20.21
N GLU A 667 17.26 19.78 19.15
CA GLU A 667 16.01 19.02 19.19
C GLU A 667 16.22 17.55 18.83
N PHE A 668 15.49 16.66 19.51
CA PHE A 668 15.52 15.23 19.28
C PHE A 668 14.14 14.72 18.86
N TRP A 669 14.05 14.17 17.67
CA TRP A 669 12.81 13.77 17.01
C TRP A 669 12.82 12.27 16.72
N PHE A 670 11.69 11.74 16.27
CA PHE A 670 11.60 10.39 15.71
C PHE A 670 10.85 10.41 14.38
N TYR A 671 11.28 9.58 13.43
CA TYR A 671 10.53 9.28 12.22
C TYR A 671 10.24 7.79 12.11
N MET A 672 9.15 7.48 11.40
CA MET A 672 8.75 6.09 11.13
C MET A 672 8.41 5.93 9.64
N CYS A 673 9.25 5.20 8.92
CA CYS A 673 9.04 4.86 7.50
C CYS A 673 8.83 3.36 7.27
N SER A 674 9.06 2.53 8.30
CA SER A 674 8.98 1.08 8.20
C SER A 674 7.54 0.63 7.93
N GLY A 675 7.32 0.11 6.72
CA GLY A 675 6.02 -0.40 6.30
C GLY A 675 5.66 -1.76 6.93
N PRO A 676 4.47 -2.30 6.63
CA PRO A 676 3.47 -1.79 5.68
C PRO A 676 2.54 -0.73 6.30
N ALA A 677 2.82 0.57 6.10
CA ALA A 677 2.13 1.68 6.77
C ALA A 677 0.59 1.54 6.80
N ARG A 678 -0.06 1.44 5.64
CA ARG A 678 -1.52 1.30 5.53
C ARG A 678 -2.11 0.02 6.14
N LYS A 679 -1.27 -0.90 6.62
CA LYS A 679 -1.67 -2.16 7.22
C LYS A 679 -1.31 -2.30 8.68
N MET A 680 -0.61 -1.32 9.24
CA MET A 680 -0.37 -1.32 10.67
C MET A 680 -1.69 -1.08 11.39
N ASP A 681 -1.86 -1.72 12.53
CA ASP A 681 -2.94 -1.40 13.46
C ASP A 681 -2.89 0.10 13.79
N PRO A 682 -4.01 0.83 13.88
CA PRO A 682 -3.97 2.26 14.18
C PRO A 682 -3.28 2.60 15.50
N ALA A 683 -3.16 1.67 16.45
CA ALA A 683 -2.34 1.81 17.65
C ALA A 683 -0.87 2.12 17.31
N TYR A 684 -0.34 1.59 16.20
CA TYR A 684 0.99 1.92 15.70
C TYR A 684 1.17 3.42 15.54
N TYR A 685 0.21 4.10 14.91
CA TYR A 685 0.27 5.56 14.71
C TYR A 685 0.03 6.34 16.00
N ARG A 686 -0.90 5.87 16.84
CA ARG A 686 -1.23 6.52 18.12
C ARG A 686 -0.05 6.50 19.11
N LEU A 687 0.79 5.48 19.05
CA LEU A 687 1.97 5.35 19.91
C LEU A 687 3.16 6.19 19.41
N GLN A 688 3.17 6.64 18.15
CA GLN A 688 4.32 7.38 17.62
C GLN A 688 4.64 8.65 18.42
N PRO A 689 3.67 9.54 18.73
CA PRO A 689 3.95 10.72 19.54
C PRO A 689 4.45 10.36 20.95
N GLN A 690 4.05 9.20 21.49
CA GLN A 690 4.45 8.79 22.85
C GLN A 690 5.95 8.53 22.94
N TYR A 691 6.58 8.04 21.86
CA TYR A 691 8.05 7.89 21.83
C TYR A 691 8.79 9.23 21.98
N GLY A 692 8.16 10.36 21.63
CA GLY A 692 8.74 11.68 21.83
C GLY A 692 8.74 12.17 23.28
N PHE A 693 8.01 11.50 24.18
CA PHE A 693 7.89 11.86 25.60
C PHE A 693 8.56 10.86 26.55
N THR A 694 9.03 9.71 26.04
CA THR A 694 9.73 8.65 26.80
C THR A 694 11.22 8.68 26.54
#